data_AF-A0AAV6RCU1-F1
#
_entry.id   AF-A0AAV6RCU1-F1
#
_cell.length_a   1.000
_cell.length_b   1.000
_cell.length_c   1.000
_cell.angle_alpha   90.00
_cell.angle_beta   90.00
_cell.angle_gamma   90.00
#
_symmetry.space_group_name_H-M   'P 1'
#
loop_
_entity.id
_entity.type
_entity.pdbx_description
1 polymer ?
#
loop_
_entity_poly.entity_id
_entity_poly.type
_entity_poly.pdbx_seq_one_letter_code
_entity_poly.pdbx_strand_id
1 'polypeptide(L)'
;MWALLLGSMMVLMVSGDTDVTVSATLGDTVLLPCNCSGGRLKEFKWQKEDPGKLIYHEGFKPNFKDRAKIFVDKDSSDCSLQLTNITADDQGKYRCVFHIQEIYDRQFIELNISANYHICQKKLNGDASEGVFQCEVEGRYREAKIQWFLEGKLLTNSSTAIIHIYPVVPYANGSYRFTSKLITPFSLTSEPKCDVKTEGISPDVIEFCKDTSDHLKKHPPQYSMLWFTIIPVVLVLFILVFWCRRPHNQQEITRIASFARLDLQTRLTFCPRCRAQAHRESAMGQRRGGEAMNTPSSQGVSGVPAESGRVSSGMHSICMVSDFFYPNMGGVESHIYQLSQCLIEKGHKVVIVTHSYGKRNGIRYLTNGLKVYYLPLQVMYNQSTATTCFHSLPLLRCVFVRERITVVHAHSSFSALAHDALFHAKTMGLNTVFTDHSLFGFADVSSVLTNKLLTVSLCDTNHTVCVSYTSKENTVLRAALNPEIVSVIPNAVESTDFTPDPSQRQDDKITIVVISRLVYRKGIDLLGGIIPELCLKHPDLHFIIGGEGPKRIVLEEVREKYQLHDRVRLLGALEHKDVRSVLVQGHIFLNTSLTEAFCMAIVEGASCGLQVVSTRVGGIPEVLPEDLITLCEPNIRSLCIGLETVIARQRSGSVRSPASIHACVKNLYTWKNVAERTEKVYDRVAGEEVLPLDRRLRRLRAHCGPVAGPIFAFVAVLDFLFLLLLQWFVPDRIIDVAVDATGPLGLWGQKPSSKNKTHSKKHIKRAAELHHSDHSLPKSDL
;
A
#
# COMPACT_ATOMS: atom_id res chain seq x y z
N MET A 1 0.39 14.22 18.08
CA MET A 1 1.76 13.69 18.29
C MET A 1 1.87 12.23 17.87
N TRP A 2 1.07 11.31 18.40
CA TRP A 2 1.07 9.89 17.98
C TRP A 2 0.59 9.63 16.52
N ALA A 3 -0.39 10.37 16.01
CA ALA A 3 -0.80 10.28 14.60
C ALA A 3 0.27 10.86 13.64
N LEU A 4 1.04 11.86 14.09
CA LEU A 4 2.19 12.40 13.37
C LEU A 4 3.38 11.44 13.40
N LEU A 5 3.54 10.66 14.47
CA LEU A 5 4.51 9.56 14.58
C LEU A 5 4.16 8.38 13.67
N LEU A 6 2.87 8.03 13.54
CA LEU A 6 2.39 7.03 12.58
C LEU A 6 2.53 7.50 11.14
N GLY A 7 2.17 8.76 10.85
CA GLY A 7 2.39 9.39 9.55
C GLY A 7 3.88 9.52 9.19
N SER A 8 4.75 9.86 10.15
CA SER A 8 6.20 9.94 9.91
C SER A 8 6.83 8.55 9.79
N MET A 9 6.35 7.53 10.50
CA MET A 9 6.78 6.15 10.30
C MET A 9 6.41 5.64 8.91
N MET A 10 5.23 6.00 8.37
CA MET A 10 4.89 5.64 6.98
C MET A 10 5.78 6.36 5.96
N VAL A 11 6.12 7.64 6.19
CA VAL A 11 7.03 8.39 5.31
C VAL A 11 8.46 7.82 5.34
N LEU A 12 8.93 7.37 6.51
CA LEU A 12 10.24 6.70 6.65
C LEU A 12 10.31 5.38 5.87
N MET A 13 9.17 4.70 5.65
CA MET A 13 9.14 3.42 4.92
C MET A 13 9.28 3.55 3.41
N VAL A 14 9.10 4.74 2.85
CA VAL A 14 9.29 4.96 1.40
C VAL A 14 10.65 5.56 1.06
N SER A 15 11.50 5.79 2.07
CA SER A 15 12.89 6.19 1.92
C SER A 15 13.81 5.23 2.68
N GLY A 16 13.59 3.92 2.55
CA GLY A 16 14.48 2.94 3.15
C GLY A 16 15.79 2.82 2.37
N ASP A 17 16.76 3.68 2.67
CA ASP A 17 18.12 3.18 2.82
C ASP A 17 18.08 2.27 4.05
N THR A 18 18.02 0.96 3.81
CA THR A 18 17.89 -0.05 4.86
C THR A 18 19.19 -0.13 5.65
N ASP A 19 19.24 0.41 6.87
CA ASP A 19 20.24 0.01 7.85
C ASP A 19 19.98 -1.47 8.21
N VAL A 20 20.91 -2.37 7.90
CA VAL A 20 20.80 -3.81 8.19
C VAL A 20 21.18 -4.04 9.65
N THR A 21 20.34 -4.69 10.47
CA THR A 21 20.67 -5.02 11.87
C THR A 21 21.04 -6.49 12.01
N VAL A 22 22.14 -6.78 12.70
CA VAL A 22 22.65 -8.13 12.99
C VAL A 22 22.81 -8.28 14.51
N SER A 23 22.33 -9.40 15.08
CA SER A 23 22.44 -9.70 16.51
C SER A 23 23.40 -10.86 16.76
N ALA A 24 24.18 -10.80 17.85
CA ALA A 24 25.20 -11.77 18.20
C ALA A 24 25.35 -11.97 19.71
N THR A 25 25.81 -13.15 20.15
CA THR A 25 26.20 -13.37 21.54
C THR A 25 27.73 -13.33 21.72
N LEU A 26 28.20 -13.04 22.94
CA LEU A 26 29.64 -12.98 23.21
C LEU A 26 30.36 -14.31 22.89
N GLY A 27 31.42 -14.21 22.08
CA GLY A 27 32.20 -15.34 21.58
C GLY A 27 31.71 -15.94 20.26
N ASP A 28 30.58 -15.45 19.70
CA ASP A 28 30.06 -15.93 18.42
C ASP A 28 30.95 -15.56 17.23
N THR A 29 30.61 -16.15 16.08
CA THR A 29 31.10 -15.74 14.77
C THR A 29 29.95 -15.16 13.97
N VAL A 30 30.11 -13.93 13.49
CA VAL A 30 29.05 -13.14 12.85
C VAL A 30 29.50 -12.70 11.46
N LEU A 31 28.57 -12.72 10.50
CA LEU A 31 28.79 -12.19 9.16
C LEU A 31 28.04 -10.86 9.03
N LEU A 32 28.78 -9.78 8.77
CA LEU A 32 28.25 -8.47 8.44
C LEU A 32 28.11 -8.39 6.91
N PRO A 33 26.88 -8.39 6.36
CA PRO A 33 26.68 -8.46 4.93
C PRO A 33 27.10 -7.16 4.24
N CYS A 34 27.82 -7.27 3.13
CA CYS A 34 28.04 -6.16 2.20
C CYS A 34 28.10 -6.69 0.78
N ASN A 35 27.23 -6.20 -0.11
CA ASN A 35 27.15 -6.66 -1.49
C ASN A 35 27.81 -5.64 -2.43
N CYS A 36 28.88 -6.07 -3.10
CA CYS A 36 29.65 -5.28 -4.06
C CYS A 36 29.47 -5.80 -5.50
N SER A 37 28.27 -6.21 -5.88
CA SER A 37 28.01 -6.70 -7.25
C SER A 37 28.26 -5.59 -8.29
N GLY A 38 29.21 -5.76 -9.21
CA GLY A 38 29.34 -4.81 -10.33
C GLY A 38 30.67 -4.65 -11.08
N GLY A 39 31.72 -5.44 -10.85
CA GLY A 39 32.97 -5.36 -11.62
C GLY A 39 34.23 -5.20 -10.77
N ARG A 40 35.35 -4.77 -11.38
CA ARG A 40 36.66 -4.69 -10.70
C ARG A 40 36.67 -3.57 -9.65
N LEU A 41 36.82 -3.98 -8.39
CA LEU A 41 36.81 -3.12 -7.22
C LEU A 41 38.10 -2.25 -7.19
N LYS A 42 37.96 -0.92 -7.17
CA LYS A 42 39.07 0.05 -7.15
C LYS A 42 39.47 0.46 -5.73
N GLU A 43 38.51 0.66 -4.84
CA GLU A 43 38.74 1.01 -3.43
C GLU A 43 37.77 0.24 -2.54
N PHE A 44 38.24 -0.25 -1.38
CA PHE A 44 37.43 -0.97 -0.41
C PHE A 44 37.81 -0.59 1.01
N LYS A 45 36.82 -0.26 1.84
CA LYS A 45 37.05 -0.07 3.27
C LYS A 45 35.86 -0.50 4.12
N TRP A 46 36.19 -1.05 5.28
CA TRP A 46 35.27 -1.27 6.40
C TRP A 46 35.69 -0.40 7.57
N GLN A 47 34.74 0.30 8.18
CA GLN A 47 34.95 1.12 9.37
C GLN A 47 33.82 0.96 10.38
N LYS A 48 34.14 1.05 11.67
CA LYS A 48 33.17 1.23 12.75
C LYS A 48 32.98 2.72 12.98
N GLU A 49 31.74 3.21 13.05
CA GLU A 49 31.44 4.64 13.13
C GLU A 49 31.78 5.26 14.48
N ASP A 50 31.64 4.50 15.57
CA ASP A 50 31.76 5.06 16.92
C ASP A 50 32.54 4.15 17.88
N PRO A 51 33.76 4.53 18.31
CA PRO A 51 34.58 5.61 17.77
C PRO A 51 35.12 5.22 16.39
N GLY A 52 35.17 6.17 15.43
CA GLY A 52 35.57 6.02 14.02
C GLY A 52 36.83 5.18 13.73
N LYS A 53 36.74 3.85 13.93
CA LYS A 53 37.84 2.89 13.89
C LYS A 53 37.80 2.17 12.55
N LEU A 54 38.83 2.41 11.74
CA LEU A 54 39.03 1.68 10.49
C LEU A 54 39.33 0.20 10.80
N ILE A 55 38.57 -0.71 10.18
CA ILE A 55 38.71 -2.16 10.38
C ILE A 55 39.57 -2.74 9.27
N TYR A 56 39.27 -2.37 8.02
CA TYR A 56 39.98 -2.81 6.84
C TYR A 56 40.12 -1.70 5.81
N HIS A 57 41.34 -1.53 5.29
CA HIS A 57 41.66 -0.77 4.08
C HIS A 57 43.01 -1.30 3.60
N GLU A 58 43.04 -2.02 2.47
CA GLU A 58 44.25 -2.70 1.95
C GLU A 58 44.94 -3.62 3.00
N GLY A 59 44.19 -4.10 3.99
CA GLY A 59 44.70 -4.91 5.11
C GLY A 59 43.93 -4.67 6.42
N PHE A 60 43.92 -5.68 7.29
CA PHE A 60 43.29 -5.58 8.61
C PHE A 60 44.17 -4.79 9.59
N LYS A 61 43.54 -3.96 10.42
CA LYS A 61 44.22 -3.32 11.56
C LYS A 61 44.54 -4.34 12.66
N PRO A 62 45.55 -4.07 13.53
CA PRO A 62 46.06 -5.05 14.50
C PRO A 62 44.98 -5.72 15.36
N ASN A 63 43.97 -4.97 15.81
CA ASN A 63 42.90 -5.47 16.68
C ASN A 63 41.89 -6.42 15.98
N PHE A 64 41.99 -6.58 14.66
CA PHE A 64 41.09 -7.38 13.84
C PHE A 64 41.82 -8.45 13.01
N LYS A 65 43.16 -8.43 12.97
CA LYS A 65 43.98 -9.28 12.08
C LYS A 65 43.80 -10.79 12.31
N ASP A 66 43.57 -11.20 13.55
CA ASP A 66 43.46 -12.61 13.94
C ASP A 66 42.00 -13.08 14.14
N ARG A 67 41.02 -12.19 13.93
CA ARG A 67 39.59 -12.44 14.20
C ARG A 67 38.61 -11.89 13.17
N ALA A 68 39.12 -11.35 12.06
CA ALA A 68 38.30 -10.81 10.98
C ALA A 68 38.68 -11.45 9.64
N LYS A 69 37.69 -11.82 8.85
CA LYS A 69 37.84 -12.37 7.51
C LYS A 69 36.92 -11.64 6.55
N ILE A 70 37.41 -11.35 5.35
CA ILE A 70 36.65 -10.70 4.29
C ILE A 70 36.50 -11.69 3.15
N PHE A 71 35.32 -11.71 2.51
CA PHE A 71 34.99 -12.64 1.42
C PHE A 71 35.20 -12.05 0.03
N VAL A 72 36.20 -11.18 -0.14
CA VAL A 72 36.52 -10.56 -1.43
C VAL A 72 37.41 -11.51 -2.23
N ASP A 73 36.82 -12.18 -3.22
CA ASP A 73 37.54 -12.86 -4.28
C ASP A 73 37.49 -11.99 -5.55
N LYS A 74 38.45 -12.16 -6.47
CA LYS A 74 38.50 -11.37 -7.72
C LYS A 74 37.26 -11.55 -8.61
N ASP A 75 36.50 -12.63 -8.37
CA ASP A 75 35.29 -13.00 -9.10
C ASP A 75 34.02 -13.10 -8.21
N SER A 76 34.11 -12.79 -6.90
CA SER A 76 32.94 -12.81 -6.00
C SER A 76 32.30 -11.42 -5.86
N SER A 77 30.97 -11.35 -5.87
CA SER A 77 30.20 -10.14 -5.56
C SER A 77 30.05 -9.87 -4.05
N ASP A 78 30.82 -10.57 -3.22
CA ASP A 78 30.64 -10.60 -1.78
C ASP A 78 31.76 -9.80 -1.08
N CYS A 79 31.39 -8.69 -0.46
CA CYS A 79 32.28 -7.85 0.35
C CYS A 79 32.04 -8.02 1.84
N SER A 80 31.33 -9.08 2.24
CA SER A 80 30.93 -9.28 3.62
C SER A 80 32.14 -9.45 4.54
N LEU A 81 31.99 -8.96 5.76
CA LEU A 81 33.00 -9.02 6.83
C LEU A 81 32.53 -10.02 7.88
N GLN A 82 33.28 -11.11 8.06
CA GLN A 82 33.07 -12.04 9.17
C GLN A 82 33.98 -11.66 10.34
N LEU A 83 33.38 -11.52 11.51
CA LEU A 83 34.06 -11.33 12.78
C LEU A 83 33.89 -12.59 13.64
N THR A 84 35.00 -13.16 14.11
CA THR A 84 35.02 -14.29 15.04
C THR A 84 35.33 -13.80 16.45
N ASN A 85 34.90 -14.55 17.47
CA ASN A 85 35.13 -14.25 18.88
C ASN A 85 34.66 -12.83 19.27
N ILE A 86 33.38 -12.55 19.04
CA ILE A 86 32.74 -11.25 19.29
C ILE A 86 32.92 -10.80 20.75
N THR A 87 33.37 -9.55 20.95
CA THR A 87 33.52 -8.92 22.26
C THR A 87 32.52 -7.77 22.45
N ALA A 88 32.29 -7.32 23.69
CA ALA A 88 31.36 -6.21 23.96
C ALA A 88 31.76 -4.91 23.24
N ASP A 89 33.05 -4.71 22.99
CA ASP A 89 33.59 -3.56 22.25
C ASP A 89 33.23 -3.58 20.76
N ASP A 90 32.71 -4.68 20.22
CA ASP A 90 32.26 -4.78 18.83
C ASP A 90 30.87 -4.17 18.63
N GLN A 91 30.10 -3.91 19.68
CA GLN A 91 28.74 -3.39 19.52
C GLN A 91 28.75 -2.01 18.84
N GLY A 92 27.86 -1.81 17.88
CA GLY A 92 27.60 -0.50 17.26
C GLY A 92 27.51 -0.54 15.74
N LYS A 93 27.57 0.64 15.13
CA LYS A 93 27.36 0.84 13.69
C LYS A 93 28.64 0.65 12.88
N TYR A 94 28.54 -0.16 11.83
CA TYR A 94 29.57 -0.45 10.85
C TYR A 94 29.19 0.15 9.50
N ARG A 95 30.20 0.57 8.73
CA ARG A 95 30.05 1.09 7.38
C ARG A 95 30.99 0.34 6.44
N CYS A 96 30.40 -0.25 5.42
CA CYS A 96 31.09 -0.78 4.24
C CYS A 96 31.11 0.31 3.18
N VAL A 97 32.28 0.66 2.64
CA VAL A 97 32.41 1.62 1.54
C VAL A 97 33.26 0.99 0.45
N PHE A 98 32.77 1.07 -0.78
CA PHE A 98 33.48 0.52 -1.92
C PHE A 98 33.33 1.43 -3.14
N HIS A 99 34.35 1.36 -3.98
CA HIS A 99 34.41 2.09 -5.23
C HIS A 99 34.56 1.08 -6.37
N ILE A 100 33.52 0.94 -7.18
CA ILE A 100 33.52 0.06 -8.35
C ILE A 100 33.51 0.97 -9.57
N GLN A 101 34.61 0.95 -10.34
CA GLN A 101 34.81 1.81 -11.51
C GLN A 101 34.70 3.32 -11.23
N GLU A 102 33.52 3.93 -11.38
CA GLU A 102 33.21 5.36 -11.12
C GLU A 102 32.08 5.56 -10.10
N ILE A 103 31.58 4.48 -9.51
CA ILE A 103 30.46 4.51 -8.56
C ILE A 103 31.03 4.40 -7.14
N TYR A 104 30.75 5.41 -6.33
CA TYR A 104 30.99 5.43 -4.89
C TYR A 104 29.72 5.02 -4.15
N ASP A 105 29.76 3.91 -3.42
CA ASP A 105 28.62 3.42 -2.65
C ASP A 105 29.01 3.08 -1.19
N ARG A 106 28.02 3.12 -0.30
CA ARG A 106 28.19 2.83 1.13
C ARG A 106 26.97 2.12 1.72
N GLN A 107 27.22 1.07 2.51
CA GLN A 107 26.20 0.34 3.26
C GLN A 107 26.47 0.43 4.76
N PHE A 108 25.40 0.54 5.55
CA PHE A 108 25.46 0.63 6.99
C PHE A 108 24.84 -0.61 7.64
N ILE A 109 25.55 -1.14 8.64
CA ILE A 109 25.16 -2.36 9.36
C ILE A 109 25.27 -2.09 10.86
N GLU A 110 24.21 -2.35 11.62
CA GLU A 110 24.18 -2.22 13.08
C GLU A 110 24.41 -3.60 13.73
N LEU A 111 25.43 -3.74 14.57
CA LEU A 111 25.74 -4.97 15.31
C LEU A 111 25.32 -4.84 16.78
N ASN A 112 24.32 -5.62 17.20
CA ASN A 112 23.85 -5.69 18.59
C ASN A 112 24.40 -6.94 19.29
N ILE A 113 24.91 -6.77 20.51
CA ILE A 113 25.57 -7.85 21.25
C ILE A 113 24.82 -8.13 22.55
N SER A 114 24.59 -9.42 22.83
CA SER A 114 24.05 -9.89 24.11
C SER A 114 25.01 -10.83 24.84
N ALA A 115 24.82 -10.93 26.15
CA ALA A 115 25.54 -11.87 27.01
C ALA A 115 24.55 -12.79 27.72
N ASN A 116 24.76 -14.10 27.60
CA ASN A 116 23.94 -15.09 28.28
C ASN A 116 24.38 -15.24 29.74
N TYR A 117 23.41 -15.21 30.66
CA TYR A 117 23.61 -15.41 32.09
C TYR A 117 22.73 -16.53 32.61
N HIS A 118 23.33 -17.43 33.38
CA HIS A 118 22.62 -18.42 34.16
C HIS A 118 22.49 -17.93 35.60
N ILE A 119 21.26 -17.75 36.06
CA ILE A 119 20.96 -17.32 37.43
C ILE A 119 20.38 -18.49 38.21
N CYS A 120 20.92 -18.74 39.39
CA CYS A 120 20.38 -19.72 40.34
C CYS A 120 20.30 -19.09 41.74
N GLN A 121 19.08 -18.93 42.23
CA GLN A 121 18.78 -18.42 43.56
C GLN A 121 18.39 -19.57 44.49
N LYS A 122 19.00 -19.63 45.68
CA LYS A 122 18.71 -20.60 46.72
C LYS A 122 18.43 -19.91 48.05
N LYS A 123 17.49 -20.45 48.81
CA LYS A 123 17.26 -20.07 50.20
C LYS A 123 18.15 -20.96 51.09
N LEU A 124 18.94 -20.34 51.96
CA LEU A 124 19.78 -21.05 52.94
C LEU A 124 19.03 -21.14 54.27
N ASN A 125 19.10 -22.28 54.94
CA ASN A 125 18.56 -22.45 56.29
C ASN A 125 19.44 -21.66 57.27
N GLY A 126 18.97 -20.49 57.70
CA GLY A 126 19.53 -19.70 58.79
C GLY A 126 18.77 -19.93 60.10
N ASP A 127 19.26 -19.29 61.17
CA ASP A 127 18.58 -19.24 62.47
C ASP A 127 17.14 -18.70 62.29
N ALA A 128 16.18 -19.15 63.10
CA ALA A 128 14.74 -18.96 62.85
C ALA A 128 14.26 -17.49 62.74
N SER A 129 15.12 -16.52 63.06
CA SER A 129 14.90 -15.08 62.96
C SER A 129 15.42 -14.41 61.68
N GLU A 130 16.21 -15.08 60.83
CA GLU A 130 16.85 -14.45 59.65
C GLU A 130 16.57 -15.17 58.33
N GLY A 131 16.16 -14.42 57.31
CA GLY A 131 16.03 -14.91 55.94
C GLY A 131 17.36 -14.76 55.20
N VAL A 132 17.96 -15.88 54.78
CA VAL A 132 19.24 -15.88 54.06
C VAL A 132 19.05 -16.41 52.64
N PHE A 133 19.34 -15.59 51.64
CA PHE A 133 19.25 -15.94 50.23
C PHE A 133 20.61 -15.84 49.56
N GLN A 134 20.95 -16.82 48.72
CA GLN A 134 22.18 -16.86 47.94
C GLN A 134 21.82 -16.90 46.45
N CYS A 135 22.36 -15.95 45.69
CA CYS A 135 22.24 -15.92 44.24
C CYS A 135 23.61 -16.18 43.62
N GLU A 136 23.67 -17.20 42.77
CA GLU A 136 24.82 -17.55 41.96
C GLU A 136 24.50 -17.24 40.50
N VAL A 137 25.37 -16.45 39.89
CA VAL A 137 25.27 -16.07 38.47
C VAL A 137 26.52 -16.55 37.75
N GLU A 138 26.33 -17.21 36.62
CA GLU A 138 27.41 -17.60 35.70
C GLU A 138 27.19 -16.96 34.32
N GLY A 139 28.21 -16.31 33.78
CA GLY A 139 28.13 -15.67 32.46
C GLY A 139 29.50 -15.35 31.87
N ARG A 140 29.55 -15.03 30.58
CA ARG A 140 30.81 -14.77 29.84
C ARG A 140 31.27 -13.31 29.84
N TYR A 141 30.58 -12.43 30.56
CA TYR A 141 30.89 -11.00 30.64
C TYR A 141 31.15 -10.58 32.07
N ARG A 142 32.33 -9.97 32.30
CA ARG A 142 32.91 -9.76 33.63
C ARG A 142 32.28 -8.59 34.38
N GLU A 143 31.83 -7.57 33.66
CA GLU A 143 31.35 -6.29 34.20
C GLU A 143 29.89 -6.34 34.68
N ALA A 144 29.30 -7.53 34.74
CA ALA A 144 27.94 -7.77 35.24
C ALA A 144 27.82 -7.52 36.76
N LYS A 145 26.69 -6.98 37.20
CA LYS A 145 26.38 -6.73 38.61
C LYS A 145 25.07 -7.43 39.00
N ILE A 146 25.07 -8.16 40.11
CA ILE A 146 23.87 -8.76 40.69
C ILE A 146 23.06 -7.67 41.39
N GLN A 147 21.75 -7.64 41.13
CA GLN A 147 20.78 -6.77 41.77
C GLN A 147 19.68 -7.61 42.42
N TRP A 148 19.23 -7.20 43.61
CA TRP A 148 18.15 -7.86 44.32
C TRP A 148 16.89 -7.02 44.28
N PHE A 149 15.76 -7.66 44.03
CA PHE A 149 14.44 -7.02 43.96
C PHE A 149 13.48 -7.67 44.95
N LEU A 150 12.65 -6.85 45.60
CA LEU A 150 11.51 -7.32 46.39
C LEU A 150 10.26 -6.62 45.86
N GLU A 151 9.26 -7.38 45.40
CA GLU A 151 8.01 -6.85 44.82
C GLU A 151 8.25 -5.81 43.69
N GLY A 152 9.29 -6.03 42.89
CA GLY A 152 9.68 -5.13 41.78
C GLY A 152 10.45 -3.87 42.19
N LYS A 153 10.80 -3.69 43.47
CA LYS A 153 11.66 -2.59 43.95
C LYS A 153 13.08 -3.06 44.21
N LEU A 154 14.06 -2.28 43.75
CA LEU A 154 15.49 -2.55 43.94
C LEU A 154 15.87 -2.42 45.42
N LEU A 155 16.51 -3.46 45.98
CA LEU A 155 17.06 -3.45 47.32
C LEU A 155 18.46 -2.84 47.32
N THR A 156 18.70 -1.88 48.21
CA THR A 156 20.01 -1.27 48.45
C THR A 156 20.45 -1.51 49.89
N ASN A 157 21.76 -1.50 50.14
CA ASN A 157 22.32 -1.70 51.48
C ASN A 157 21.69 -0.71 52.48
N SER A 158 21.09 -1.21 53.55
CA SER A 158 20.38 -0.42 54.56
C SER A 158 20.49 -1.10 55.93
N SER A 159 19.98 -0.45 56.99
CA SER A 159 19.88 -1.06 58.33
C SER A 159 19.01 -2.32 58.39
N THR A 160 18.31 -2.68 57.29
CA THR A 160 17.34 -3.79 57.23
C THR A 160 17.64 -4.85 56.16
N ALA A 161 18.59 -4.61 55.26
CA ALA A 161 18.97 -5.57 54.22
C ALA A 161 20.48 -5.46 53.97
N ILE A 162 21.21 -6.51 54.34
CA ILE A 162 22.65 -6.58 54.17
C ILE A 162 22.95 -7.44 52.95
N ILE A 163 23.63 -6.85 51.97
CA ILE A 163 24.03 -7.51 50.73
C ILE A 163 25.54 -7.74 50.77
N HIS A 164 25.95 -8.99 50.82
CA HIS A 164 27.34 -9.39 50.62
C HIS A 164 27.56 -9.76 49.15
N ILE A 165 28.59 -9.18 48.53
CA ILE A 165 29.03 -9.49 47.17
C ILE A 165 30.39 -10.15 47.29
N TYR A 166 30.51 -11.37 46.76
CA TYR A 166 31.76 -12.14 46.75
C TYR A 166 32.56 -11.84 45.48
N PRO A 167 33.90 -11.99 45.51
CA PRO A 167 34.75 -11.71 44.37
C PRO A 167 34.42 -12.62 43.18
N VAL A 168 34.62 -12.08 41.97
CA VAL A 168 34.39 -12.79 40.70
C VAL A 168 35.43 -13.88 40.50
N VAL A 169 34.99 -15.11 40.23
CA VAL A 169 35.88 -16.26 40.01
C VAL A 169 35.86 -16.67 38.53
N PRO A 170 37.03 -16.73 37.85
CA PRO A 170 37.11 -17.18 36.45
C PRO A 170 37.14 -18.72 36.34
N TYR A 171 36.49 -19.27 35.32
CA TYR A 171 36.53 -20.69 34.94
C TYR A 171 37.46 -20.95 33.75
N ALA A 172 37.92 -22.20 33.63
CA ALA A 172 38.79 -22.66 32.53
C ALA A 172 38.12 -22.59 31.14
N ASN A 173 36.79 -22.52 31.08
CA ASN A 173 35.99 -22.37 29.86
C ASN A 173 35.75 -20.90 29.45
N GLY A 174 36.34 -19.94 30.17
CA GLY A 174 36.17 -18.51 29.93
C GLY A 174 34.89 -17.88 30.51
N SER A 175 34.09 -18.60 31.32
CA SER A 175 32.98 -18.00 32.08
C SER A 175 33.45 -17.41 33.42
N TYR A 176 32.68 -16.46 33.94
CA TYR A 176 32.85 -15.87 35.26
C TYR A 176 31.68 -16.25 36.15
N ARG A 177 31.97 -16.55 37.41
CA ARG A 177 30.96 -16.76 38.45
C ARG A 177 30.94 -15.59 39.43
N PHE A 178 29.74 -15.12 39.71
CA PHE A 178 29.43 -14.06 40.64
C PHE A 178 28.49 -14.63 41.70
N THR A 179 28.75 -14.33 42.96
CA THR A 179 27.88 -14.78 44.06
C THR A 179 27.51 -13.57 44.91
N SER A 180 26.23 -13.46 45.24
CA SER A 180 25.74 -12.49 46.20
C SER A 180 24.87 -13.18 47.25
N LYS A 181 25.03 -12.76 48.51
CA LYS A 181 24.22 -13.23 49.64
C LYS A 181 23.44 -12.06 50.22
N LEU A 182 22.12 -12.21 50.30
CA LEU A 182 21.20 -11.26 50.90
C LEU A 182 20.76 -11.80 52.26
N ILE A 183 20.92 -10.99 53.31
CA ILE A 183 20.50 -11.29 54.68
C ILE A 183 19.43 -10.27 55.09
N THR A 184 18.28 -10.78 55.55
CA THR A 184 17.15 -9.96 56.01
C THR A 184 16.71 -10.37 57.43
N PRO A 185 16.47 -9.42 58.35
CA PRO A 185 16.27 -9.68 59.79
C PRO A 185 14.89 -10.24 60.17
N PHE A 186 14.01 -10.51 59.20
CA PHE A 186 12.69 -11.11 59.42
C PHE A 186 12.30 -12.02 58.25
N SER A 187 11.43 -13.01 58.49
CA SER A 187 10.83 -13.81 57.42
C SER A 187 9.95 -12.93 56.52
N LEU A 188 10.43 -12.60 55.33
CA LEU A 188 9.69 -11.79 54.35
C LEU A 188 8.39 -12.48 53.91
N THR A 189 7.34 -11.70 53.67
CA THR A 189 6.04 -12.16 53.14
C THR A 189 6.12 -12.57 51.67
N SER A 190 7.12 -12.07 50.94
CA SER A 190 7.38 -12.34 49.53
C SER A 190 8.87 -12.66 49.32
N GLU A 191 9.18 -13.63 48.46
CA GLU A 191 10.58 -14.01 48.20
C GLU A 191 11.27 -12.96 47.32
N PRO A 192 12.48 -12.49 47.70
CA PRO A 192 13.24 -11.58 46.86
C PRO A 192 13.71 -12.31 45.59
N LYS A 193 13.86 -11.58 44.48
CA LYS A 193 14.37 -12.10 43.21
C LYS A 193 15.69 -11.44 42.86
N CYS A 194 16.71 -12.23 42.53
CA CYS A 194 17.95 -11.70 41.96
C CYS A 194 17.87 -11.58 40.43
N ASP A 195 18.48 -10.52 39.90
CA ASP A 195 18.61 -10.25 38.47
C ASP A 195 20.00 -9.68 38.17
N VAL A 196 20.37 -9.64 36.90
CA VAL A 196 21.70 -9.20 36.45
C VAL A 196 21.58 -7.94 35.62
N LYS A 197 22.37 -6.92 36.00
CA LYS A 197 22.54 -5.71 35.22
C LYS A 197 23.93 -5.67 34.59
N THR A 198 23.97 -5.41 33.30
CA THR A 198 25.20 -5.20 32.51
C THR A 198 25.34 -3.73 32.14
N GLU A 199 26.58 -3.26 32.04
CA GLU A 199 26.90 -1.97 31.45
C GLU A 199 27.28 -2.19 29.97
N GLY A 200 26.62 -1.50 29.03
CA GLY A 200 27.01 -1.48 27.61
C GLY A 200 26.38 -2.54 26.69
N ILE A 201 25.98 -3.72 27.18
CA ILE A 201 25.36 -4.80 26.38
C ILE A 201 24.07 -5.33 27.00
N SER A 202 23.23 -6.02 26.23
CA SER A 202 21.96 -6.56 26.74
C SER A 202 22.15 -7.91 27.44
N PRO A 203 21.65 -8.12 28.67
CA PRO A 203 21.69 -9.42 29.33
C PRO A 203 20.56 -10.31 28.83
N ASP A 204 20.87 -11.55 28.47
CA ASP A 204 19.88 -12.60 28.18
C ASP A 204 19.92 -13.63 29.31
N VAL A 205 18.86 -13.67 30.12
CA VAL A 205 18.83 -14.40 31.40
C VAL A 205 18.11 -15.72 31.25
N ILE A 206 18.81 -16.81 31.56
CA ILE A 206 18.32 -18.18 31.54
C ILE A 206 18.28 -18.71 32.99
N GLU A 207 17.09 -18.78 33.60
CA GLU A 207 16.90 -19.31 34.97
C GLU A 207 17.13 -20.84 35.00
N PHE A 208 18.02 -21.33 35.89
CA PHE A 208 18.46 -22.74 35.89
C PHE A 208 18.18 -23.54 37.19
N CYS A 209 17.68 -22.94 38.26
CA CYS A 209 17.42 -23.70 39.49
C CYS A 209 16.18 -24.62 39.31
N LYS A 210 16.40 -25.94 39.16
CA LYS A 210 15.38 -26.95 39.48
C LYS A 210 15.34 -27.14 40.99
N ASP A 211 14.25 -26.73 41.61
CA ASP A 211 13.75 -27.38 42.81
C ASP A 211 12.31 -27.80 42.57
N THR A 212 12.06 -29.08 42.71
CA THR A 212 10.80 -29.77 42.40
C THR A 212 9.77 -29.49 43.48
N SER A 213 8.79 -28.63 43.22
CA SER A 213 7.39 -28.82 43.64
C SER A 213 6.46 -27.73 43.05
N ASP A 214 5.28 -28.20 42.65
CA ASP A 214 4.03 -27.49 42.37
C ASP A 214 3.80 -26.69 41.06
N HIS A 215 3.20 -27.43 40.11
CA HIS A 215 1.90 -27.16 39.49
C HIS A 215 1.45 -25.69 39.30
N LEU A 216 1.51 -25.27 38.02
CA LEU A 216 0.42 -24.63 37.27
C LEU A 216 -0.61 -23.81 38.09
N LYS A 217 -0.31 -22.52 38.32
CA LYS A 217 -1.34 -21.45 38.35
C LYS A 217 -0.76 -20.14 37.80
N LYS A 218 -1.03 -19.84 36.52
CA LYS A 218 -0.96 -18.47 36.01
C LYS A 218 -2.32 -17.81 36.22
N HIS A 219 -2.41 -16.94 37.23
CA HIS A 219 -3.46 -15.93 37.31
C HIS A 219 -3.14 -14.77 36.34
N PRO A 220 -4.15 -14.13 35.72
CA PRO A 220 -3.95 -12.97 34.86
C PRO A 220 -3.55 -11.75 35.70
N PRO A 221 -2.74 -10.80 35.17
CA PRO A 221 -2.46 -9.58 35.89
C PRO A 221 -3.72 -8.70 35.95
N GLN A 222 -4.12 -8.38 37.18
CA GLN A 222 -5.11 -7.38 37.51
C GLN A 222 -4.48 -6.01 37.27
N TYR A 223 -4.90 -5.31 36.21
CA TYR A 223 -4.47 -3.93 35.97
C TYR A 223 -5.23 -2.99 36.89
N SER A 224 -4.52 -2.31 37.78
CA SER A 224 -5.03 -1.12 38.46
C SER A 224 -5.10 0.02 37.43
N MET A 225 -6.30 0.53 37.20
CA MET A 225 -6.50 1.74 36.40
C MET A 225 -5.88 2.94 37.12
N LEU A 226 -4.87 3.55 36.50
CA LEU A 226 -4.43 4.89 36.86
C LEU A 226 -5.09 5.91 35.91
N TRP A 227 -5.94 6.76 36.49
CA TRP A 227 -6.60 7.88 35.86
C TRP A 227 -5.60 8.96 35.41
N PHE A 228 -5.02 8.86 34.22
CA PHE A 228 -4.29 9.96 33.59
C PHE A 228 -4.37 9.93 32.05
N THR A 229 -5.57 10.06 31.49
CA THR A 229 -5.74 10.24 30.02
C THR A 229 -6.76 11.29 29.61
N ILE A 230 -7.39 12.02 30.53
CA ILE A 230 -8.44 12.99 30.17
C ILE A 230 -7.87 14.37 29.79
N ILE A 231 -6.74 14.77 30.37
CA ILE A 231 -6.18 16.13 30.19
C ILE A 231 -5.60 16.36 28.77
N PRO A 232 -4.86 15.43 28.13
CA PRO A 232 -4.37 15.64 26.77
C PRO A 232 -5.51 15.64 25.73
N VAL A 233 -6.61 14.93 26.00
CA VAL A 233 -7.76 14.78 25.10
C VAL A 233 -8.57 16.07 25.03
N VAL A 234 -8.80 16.71 26.17
CA VAL A 234 -9.45 18.04 26.22
C VAL A 234 -8.57 19.09 25.55
N LEU A 235 -7.23 19.03 25.74
CA LEU A 235 -6.27 19.93 25.10
C LEU A 235 -6.22 19.77 23.58
N VAL A 236 -6.22 18.53 23.06
CA VAL A 236 -6.25 18.27 21.61
C VAL A 236 -7.58 18.69 21.00
N LEU A 237 -8.72 18.43 21.67
CA LEU A 237 -10.03 18.91 21.24
C LEU A 237 -10.11 20.45 21.28
N PHE A 238 -9.54 21.11 22.29
CA PHE A 238 -9.47 22.56 22.36
C PHE A 238 -8.58 23.16 21.26
N ILE A 239 -7.44 22.54 20.98
CA ILE A 239 -6.53 22.97 19.91
C ILE A 239 -7.19 22.79 18.54
N LEU A 240 -7.92 21.69 18.32
CA LEU A 240 -8.68 21.46 17.08
C LEU A 240 -9.85 22.45 16.91
N VAL A 241 -10.54 22.80 18.01
CA VAL A 241 -11.58 23.85 18.02
C VAL A 241 -10.98 25.23 17.74
N PHE A 242 -9.80 25.55 18.29
CA PHE A 242 -9.11 26.82 18.03
C PHE A 242 -8.52 26.90 16.62
N TRP A 243 -8.07 25.77 16.06
CA TRP A 243 -7.56 25.69 14.70
C TRP A 243 -8.70 25.79 13.67
N CYS A 244 -9.87 25.20 13.94
CA CYS A 244 -11.10 25.43 13.14
C CYS A 244 -11.62 26.87 13.23
N ARG A 245 -11.26 27.63 14.29
CA ARG A 245 -11.59 29.05 14.46
C ARG A 245 -10.62 30.01 13.75
N ARG A 246 -9.52 29.54 13.16
CA ARG A 246 -8.64 30.44 12.37
C ARG A 246 -9.39 30.92 11.11
N PRO A 247 -9.47 32.25 10.87
CA PRO A 247 -10.26 32.82 9.77
C PRO A 247 -9.82 32.32 8.39
N HIS A 248 -8.56 31.91 8.21
CA HIS A 248 -8.05 31.33 6.96
C HIS A 248 -8.69 29.95 6.63
N ASN A 249 -8.98 29.10 7.62
CA ASN A 249 -9.56 27.76 7.40
C ASN A 249 -11.08 27.80 7.28
N GLN A 250 -11.75 28.73 7.99
CA GLN A 250 -13.17 29.01 7.74
C GLN A 250 -13.39 29.61 6.36
N GLN A 251 -12.47 30.45 5.85
CA GLN A 251 -12.56 30.95 4.48
C GLN A 251 -12.38 29.85 3.43
N GLU A 252 -11.55 28.82 3.64
CA GLU A 252 -11.42 27.68 2.73
C GLU A 252 -12.67 26.77 2.73
N ILE A 253 -13.19 26.39 3.90
CA ILE A 253 -14.42 25.58 4.02
C ILE A 253 -15.63 26.33 3.47
N THR A 254 -15.73 27.63 3.76
CA THR A 254 -16.79 28.50 3.22
C THR A 254 -16.54 28.81 1.75
N ARG A 255 -15.30 28.88 1.25
CA ARG A 255 -14.97 28.98 -0.18
C ARG A 255 -15.35 27.71 -0.93
N ILE A 256 -15.16 26.52 -0.39
CA ILE A 256 -15.64 25.28 -1.02
C ILE A 256 -17.18 25.23 -1.01
N ALA A 257 -17.82 25.63 0.09
CA ALA A 257 -19.29 25.73 0.20
C ALA A 257 -19.91 26.90 -0.61
N SER A 258 -19.14 27.95 -0.95
CA SER A 258 -19.58 29.09 -1.77
C SER A 258 -19.15 28.99 -3.23
N PHE A 259 -18.06 28.29 -3.56
CA PHE A 259 -17.73 27.87 -4.93
C PHE A 259 -18.77 26.89 -5.46
N ALA A 260 -19.34 26.03 -4.59
CA ALA A 260 -20.49 25.19 -4.94
C ALA A 260 -21.80 25.97 -5.16
N ARG A 261 -21.90 27.23 -4.67
CA ARG A 261 -23.01 28.14 -5.00
C ARG A 261 -22.76 29.00 -6.24
N LEU A 262 -21.53 29.06 -6.74
CA LEU A 262 -21.12 29.93 -7.86
C LEU A 262 -20.99 29.20 -9.21
N ASP A 263 -21.65 28.05 -9.37
CA ASP A 263 -21.66 27.29 -10.63
C ASP A 263 -22.93 27.53 -11.48
N LEU A 264 -23.46 28.76 -11.42
CA LEU A 264 -24.46 29.24 -12.38
C LEU A 264 -24.02 30.46 -13.20
N GLN A 265 -22.81 31.00 -13.00
CA GLN A 265 -22.40 32.24 -13.68
C GLN A 265 -20.98 32.28 -14.27
N THR A 266 -20.15 31.25 -14.17
CA THR A 266 -18.78 31.30 -14.72
C THR A 266 -18.67 30.58 -16.08
N ARG A 267 -19.08 31.33 -17.12
CA ARG A 267 -18.68 31.26 -18.53
C ARG A 267 -18.02 29.97 -19.04
N LEU A 268 -18.89 29.18 -19.67
CA LEU A 268 -18.65 28.33 -20.85
C LEU A 268 -17.58 28.89 -21.81
N THR A 269 -16.49 28.17 -22.00
CA THR A 269 -15.64 28.27 -23.20
C THR A 269 -15.78 26.98 -24.00
N PHE A 270 -16.80 26.85 -24.85
CA PHE A 270 -16.78 25.96 -26.04
C PHE A 270 -17.90 26.31 -27.06
N CYS A 271 -17.51 26.25 -28.35
CA CYS A 271 -18.24 26.17 -29.64
C CYS A 271 -19.36 27.20 -30.00
N PRO A 272 -19.20 28.01 -31.08
CA PRO A 272 -20.17 29.05 -31.50
C PRO A 272 -21.56 28.56 -31.96
N ARG A 273 -21.76 27.25 -32.20
CA ARG A 273 -23.04 26.74 -32.76
C ARG A 273 -24.15 26.55 -31.73
N CYS A 274 -23.85 26.44 -30.43
CA CYS A 274 -24.86 26.20 -29.39
C CYS A 274 -25.43 27.49 -28.77
N ARG A 275 -24.86 28.66 -29.10
CA ARG A 275 -25.19 29.95 -28.46
C ARG A 275 -26.52 30.56 -28.92
N ALA A 276 -27.04 30.17 -30.09
CA ALA A 276 -28.24 30.76 -30.67
C ALA A 276 -29.57 30.21 -30.09
N GLN A 277 -29.54 29.09 -29.35
CA GLN A 277 -30.76 28.39 -28.92
C GLN A 277 -31.12 28.64 -27.45
N ALA A 278 -30.13 28.91 -26.59
CA ALA A 278 -30.32 29.04 -25.14
C ALA A 278 -30.90 30.39 -24.67
N HIS A 279 -30.82 31.46 -25.48
CA HIS A 279 -31.30 32.79 -25.08
C HIS A 279 -32.82 32.99 -25.18
N ARG A 280 -33.58 32.06 -25.78
CA ARG A 280 -35.04 32.19 -25.97
C ARG A 280 -35.90 31.60 -24.85
N GLU A 281 -35.35 30.76 -23.97
CA GLU A 281 -36.16 29.93 -23.07
C GLU A 281 -36.15 30.38 -21.60
N SER A 282 -35.32 31.36 -21.22
CA SER A 282 -35.20 31.79 -19.82
C SER A 282 -36.29 32.79 -19.36
N ALA A 283 -37.22 33.20 -20.22
CA ALA A 283 -38.24 34.22 -19.92
C ALA A 283 -39.67 33.68 -19.66
N MET A 284 -39.91 32.36 -19.65
CA MET A 284 -41.24 31.79 -19.36
C MET A 284 -41.13 30.59 -18.44
N GLY A 285 -41.38 30.76 -17.14
CA GLY A 285 -41.36 29.62 -16.22
C GLY A 285 -41.53 29.92 -14.74
N GLN A 286 -42.39 30.85 -14.36
CA GLN A 286 -42.86 30.98 -12.97
C GLN A 286 -44.40 30.92 -12.98
N ARG A 287 -44.98 29.77 -12.56
CA ARG A 287 -46.23 29.66 -11.77
C ARG A 287 -46.79 28.23 -11.75
N ARG A 288 -47.25 27.84 -10.54
CA ARG A 288 -48.16 26.72 -10.13
C ARG A 288 -47.51 25.32 -10.05
N GLY A 289 -47.59 24.54 -8.97
CA GLY A 289 -48.34 24.63 -7.70
C GLY A 289 -49.43 23.55 -7.59
N GLY A 290 -49.16 22.51 -6.79
CA GLY A 290 -50.10 21.71 -5.96
C GLY A 290 -51.08 20.74 -6.63
N GLU A 291 -51.02 19.45 -6.26
CA GLU A 291 -52.09 18.69 -5.56
C GLU A 291 -51.76 17.18 -5.46
N ALA A 292 -52.18 16.57 -4.34
CA ALA A 292 -51.98 15.17 -3.96
C ALA A 292 -53.31 14.40 -4.02
N MET A 293 -53.30 13.09 -4.34
CA MET A 293 -54.45 12.23 -4.06
C MET A 293 -54.12 10.72 -3.96
N ASN A 294 -54.41 10.21 -2.76
CA ASN A 294 -54.80 8.89 -2.23
C ASN A 294 -54.73 7.57 -3.04
N THR A 295 -54.33 6.53 -2.30
CA THR A 295 -54.47 5.08 -2.48
C THR A 295 -55.93 4.58 -2.41
N PRO A 296 -56.18 3.32 -2.83
CA PRO A 296 -56.62 2.32 -1.84
C PRO A 296 -56.05 0.89 -2.04
N SER A 297 -56.19 0.11 -0.97
CA SER A 297 -55.79 -1.28 -0.71
C SER A 297 -56.83 -2.32 -1.14
N SER A 298 -56.41 -3.55 -1.50
CA SER A 298 -57.11 -4.81 -1.15
C SER A 298 -56.27 -6.08 -1.40
N GLN A 299 -56.45 -7.05 -0.48
CA GLN A 299 -55.97 -8.45 -0.37
C GLN A 299 -56.32 -9.31 -1.61
N GLY A 300 -55.79 -10.48 -1.97
CA GLY A 300 -54.85 -11.48 -1.42
C GLY A 300 -55.24 -12.87 -1.99
N VAL A 301 -54.35 -13.68 -2.57
CA VAL A 301 -54.55 -15.13 -2.88
C VAL A 301 -53.21 -15.89 -2.94
N SER A 302 -53.23 -17.14 -2.46
CA SER A 302 -52.17 -18.12 -2.18
C SER A 302 -51.64 -18.96 -3.36
N GLY A 303 -50.35 -19.38 -3.29
CA GLY A 303 -49.89 -20.74 -3.63
C GLY A 303 -48.83 -20.92 -4.75
N VAL A 304 -47.81 -21.78 -4.47
CA VAL A 304 -46.88 -22.54 -5.38
C VAL A 304 -45.40 -22.05 -5.40
N PRO A 305 -44.38 -22.96 -5.42
CA PRO A 305 -43.16 -22.84 -4.61
C PRO A 305 -41.96 -22.17 -5.31
N ALA A 306 -40.97 -21.86 -4.48
CA ALA A 306 -39.70 -21.19 -4.75
C ALA A 306 -39.00 -21.59 -6.06
N GLU A 307 -39.10 -20.71 -7.06
CA GLU A 307 -38.04 -20.53 -8.05
C GLU A 307 -36.98 -19.59 -7.47
N SER A 308 -35.71 -19.97 -7.62
CA SER A 308 -34.52 -19.22 -7.23
C SER A 308 -34.64 -17.76 -7.64
N GLY A 309 -34.81 -16.89 -6.64
CA GLY A 309 -34.93 -15.46 -6.85
C GLY A 309 -33.74 -14.93 -7.63
N ARG A 310 -34.01 -14.42 -8.85
CA ARG A 310 -33.16 -13.39 -9.45
C ARG A 310 -33.16 -12.24 -8.44
N VAL A 311 -32.08 -12.12 -7.68
CA VAL A 311 -31.80 -10.91 -6.89
C VAL A 311 -31.86 -9.76 -7.88
N SER A 312 -32.86 -8.88 -7.74
CA SER A 312 -32.92 -7.66 -8.53
C SER A 312 -31.68 -6.84 -8.19
N SER A 313 -30.78 -6.60 -9.14
CA SER A 313 -29.59 -5.81 -8.87
C SER A 313 -30.00 -4.41 -8.41
N GLY A 314 -29.52 -4.01 -7.24
CA GLY A 314 -29.86 -2.73 -6.65
C GLY A 314 -29.16 -1.60 -7.37
N MET A 315 -29.82 -0.45 -7.53
CA MET A 315 -29.12 0.77 -7.95
C MET A 315 -28.30 1.32 -6.79
N HIS A 316 -26.97 1.17 -6.86
CA HIS A 316 -26.04 1.68 -5.85
C HIS A 316 -25.53 3.10 -6.15
N SER A 317 -25.20 3.83 -5.07
CA SER A 317 -24.46 5.09 -5.11
C SER A 317 -23.06 4.87 -4.55
N ILE A 318 -22.06 4.87 -5.42
CA ILE A 318 -20.74 4.34 -5.16
C ILE A 318 -19.72 5.48 -5.14
N CYS A 319 -18.90 5.53 -4.09
CA CYS A 319 -17.74 6.41 -4.02
C CYS A 319 -16.46 5.59 -4.18
N MET A 320 -15.79 5.70 -5.32
CA MET A 320 -14.46 5.14 -5.52
C MET A 320 -13.43 6.04 -4.85
N VAL A 321 -12.53 5.49 -4.04
CA VAL A 321 -11.52 6.28 -3.32
C VAL A 321 -10.11 5.74 -3.56
N SER A 322 -9.20 6.62 -3.95
CA SER A 322 -7.77 6.32 -4.14
C SER A 322 -6.94 7.61 -4.17
N ASP A 323 -5.76 7.59 -3.59
CA ASP A 323 -4.74 8.63 -3.79
C ASP A 323 -4.29 8.66 -5.27
N PHE A 324 -4.23 7.50 -5.91
CA PHE A 324 -3.79 7.35 -7.30
C PHE A 324 -4.99 7.46 -8.24
N PHE A 325 -5.08 8.56 -8.97
CA PHE A 325 -6.06 8.78 -10.03
C PHE A 325 -5.54 9.82 -11.04
N TYR A 326 -6.31 10.10 -12.11
CA TYR A 326 -5.91 11.09 -13.11
C TYR A 326 -5.62 12.47 -12.51
N PRO A 327 -4.55 13.16 -12.95
CA PRO A 327 -3.87 13.05 -14.25
C PRO A 327 -2.79 11.98 -14.37
N ASN A 328 -2.37 11.35 -13.28
CA ASN A 328 -1.36 10.31 -13.38
C ASN A 328 -1.92 9.08 -14.10
N MET A 329 -1.09 8.47 -14.94
CA MET A 329 -1.44 7.28 -15.70
C MET A 329 -0.81 6.06 -15.05
N GLY A 330 -1.60 5.02 -14.84
CA GLY A 330 -1.13 3.76 -14.30
C GLY A 330 -2.22 2.69 -14.34
N GLY A 331 -1.88 1.50 -13.85
CA GLY A 331 -2.77 0.35 -13.89
C GLY A 331 -3.97 0.49 -12.95
N VAL A 332 -3.76 1.06 -11.76
CA VAL A 332 -4.83 1.27 -10.76
C VAL A 332 -5.79 2.37 -11.25
N GLU A 333 -5.24 3.46 -11.76
CA GLU A 333 -6.00 4.59 -12.28
C GLU A 333 -6.88 4.18 -13.46
N SER A 334 -6.32 3.39 -14.39
CA SER A 334 -7.06 2.84 -15.53
C SER A 334 -8.14 1.86 -15.07
N HIS A 335 -7.86 1.03 -14.06
CA HIS A 335 -8.85 0.13 -13.48
C HIS A 335 -10.04 0.89 -12.88
N ILE A 336 -9.77 1.87 -12.02
CA ILE A 336 -10.81 2.67 -11.37
C ILE A 336 -11.64 3.39 -12.43
N TYR A 337 -11.01 3.98 -13.45
CA TYR A 337 -11.72 4.66 -14.53
C TYR A 337 -12.63 3.70 -15.30
N GLN A 338 -12.10 2.61 -15.85
CA GLN A 338 -12.86 1.71 -16.72
C GLN A 338 -13.98 1.00 -15.96
N LEU A 339 -13.72 0.54 -14.73
CA LEU A 339 -14.75 -0.02 -13.86
C LEU A 339 -15.87 1.00 -13.58
N SER A 340 -15.51 2.25 -13.30
CA SER A 340 -16.50 3.31 -13.06
C SER A 340 -17.36 3.58 -14.30
N GLN A 341 -16.77 3.57 -15.50
CA GLN A 341 -17.53 3.75 -16.74
C GLN A 341 -18.57 2.63 -16.94
N CYS A 342 -18.16 1.36 -16.80
CA CYS A 342 -19.09 0.24 -16.93
C CYS A 342 -20.19 0.27 -15.86
N LEU A 343 -19.90 0.69 -14.63
CA LEU A 343 -20.91 0.83 -13.58
C LEU A 343 -21.91 1.97 -13.86
N ILE A 344 -21.44 3.10 -14.41
CA ILE A 344 -22.30 4.21 -14.85
C ILE A 344 -23.21 3.75 -15.99
N GLU A 345 -22.69 3.01 -16.97
CA GLU A 345 -23.48 2.45 -18.07
C GLU A 345 -24.59 1.51 -17.58
N LYS A 346 -24.36 0.79 -16.48
CA LYS A 346 -25.35 -0.07 -15.83
C LYS A 346 -26.38 0.70 -14.98
N GLY A 347 -26.24 2.03 -14.88
CA GLY A 347 -27.17 2.90 -14.18
C GLY A 347 -26.80 3.21 -12.73
N HIS A 348 -25.66 2.72 -12.22
CA HIS A 348 -25.20 3.12 -10.89
C HIS A 348 -24.70 4.56 -10.89
N LYS A 349 -24.87 5.24 -9.76
CA LYS A 349 -24.26 6.54 -9.54
C LYS A 349 -22.84 6.33 -9.04
N VAL A 350 -21.84 6.85 -9.77
CA VAL A 350 -20.42 6.67 -9.40
C VAL A 350 -19.72 8.00 -9.32
N VAL A 351 -19.02 8.23 -8.21
CA VAL A 351 -18.13 9.37 -8.02
C VAL A 351 -16.74 8.90 -7.57
N ILE A 352 -15.72 9.69 -7.88
CA ILE A 352 -14.34 9.40 -7.49
C ILE A 352 -13.86 10.45 -6.50
N VAL A 353 -13.14 10.04 -5.47
CA VAL A 353 -12.45 10.91 -4.52
C VAL A 353 -10.95 10.63 -4.57
N THR A 354 -10.18 11.69 -4.76
CA THR A 354 -8.71 11.67 -4.79
C THR A 354 -8.15 12.99 -4.23
N HIS A 355 -6.82 13.10 -4.05
CA HIS A 355 -6.19 14.34 -3.63
C HIS A 355 -6.00 15.31 -4.80
N SER A 356 -5.80 16.60 -4.52
CA SER A 356 -5.56 17.61 -5.54
C SER A 356 -4.21 17.45 -6.22
N TYR A 357 -4.16 17.69 -7.53
CA TYR A 357 -2.96 17.63 -8.35
C TYR A 357 -2.62 19.01 -8.91
N GLY A 358 -1.78 19.78 -8.20
CA GLY A 358 -1.40 21.13 -8.61
C GLY A 358 -2.64 22.01 -8.85
N LYS A 359 -2.88 22.39 -10.11
CA LYS A 359 -4.06 23.20 -10.52
C LYS A 359 -5.38 22.42 -10.58
N ARG A 360 -5.35 21.08 -10.52
CA ARG A 360 -6.55 20.23 -10.48
C ARG A 360 -7.03 20.10 -9.04
N ASN A 361 -8.01 20.92 -8.69
CA ASN A 361 -8.65 20.96 -7.38
C ASN A 361 -10.19 21.05 -7.51
N GLY A 362 -10.89 20.72 -6.44
CA GLY A 362 -12.35 20.80 -6.37
C GLY A 362 -13.05 19.73 -7.20
N ILE A 363 -14.25 20.04 -7.69
CA ILE A 363 -15.08 19.10 -8.46
C ILE A 363 -14.77 19.26 -9.95
N ARG A 364 -14.57 18.14 -10.64
CA ARG A 364 -14.35 18.08 -12.09
C ARG A 364 -15.17 16.95 -12.69
N TYR A 365 -15.53 17.10 -13.95
CA TYR A 365 -16.12 16.04 -14.76
C TYR A 365 -15.10 15.62 -15.80
N LEU A 366 -14.77 14.33 -15.82
CA LEU A 366 -13.98 13.73 -16.88
C LEU A 366 -14.90 13.31 -18.04
N THR A 367 -14.28 12.77 -19.10
CA THR A 367 -14.99 12.18 -20.23
C THR A 367 -16.05 11.18 -19.77
N ASN A 368 -17.10 11.05 -20.58
CA ASN A 368 -18.25 10.18 -20.31
C ASN A 368 -18.99 10.51 -18.99
N GLY A 369 -18.80 11.72 -18.46
CA GLY A 369 -19.53 12.23 -17.31
C GLY A 369 -19.00 11.79 -15.95
N LEU A 370 -17.84 11.12 -15.87
CA LEU A 370 -17.32 10.67 -14.58
C LEU A 370 -16.97 11.85 -13.66
N LYS A 371 -17.67 11.95 -12.52
CA LYS A 371 -17.47 13.02 -11.54
C LYS A 371 -16.34 12.70 -10.58
N VAL A 372 -15.43 13.65 -10.39
CA VAL A 372 -14.22 13.51 -9.57
C VAL A 372 -14.11 14.66 -8.57
N TYR A 373 -13.89 14.32 -7.31
CA TYR A 373 -13.58 15.20 -6.20
C TYR A 373 -12.07 15.19 -5.94
N TYR A 374 -11.42 16.31 -6.26
CA TYR A 374 -10.02 16.57 -5.96
C TYR A 374 -9.91 17.34 -4.64
N LEU A 375 -9.70 16.61 -3.54
CA LEU A 375 -9.64 17.16 -2.19
C LEU A 375 -8.31 17.89 -1.94
N PRO A 376 -8.30 19.04 -1.24
CA PRO A 376 -7.08 19.79 -0.93
C PRO A 376 -6.28 19.13 0.21
N LEU A 377 -5.93 17.86 0.05
CA LEU A 377 -5.13 17.08 0.98
C LEU A 377 -3.66 17.17 0.58
N GLN A 378 -2.80 17.38 1.57
CA GLN A 378 -1.36 17.50 1.36
C GLN A 378 -0.75 16.13 1.03
N VAL A 379 -0.08 16.04 -0.11
CA VAL A 379 0.72 14.88 -0.51
C VAL A 379 2.01 14.88 0.30
N MET A 380 2.33 13.73 0.90
CA MET A 380 3.57 13.57 1.68
C MET A 380 4.66 12.93 0.84
N TYR A 381 4.35 11.82 0.17
CA TYR A 381 5.35 11.04 -0.57
C TYR A 381 4.71 10.30 -1.75
N ASN A 382 5.33 10.35 -2.93
CA ASN A 382 4.95 9.62 -4.15
C ASN A 382 3.43 9.61 -4.43
N GLN A 383 2.81 10.79 -4.37
CA GLN A 383 1.37 10.97 -4.60
C GLN A 383 0.47 10.22 -3.60
N SER A 384 0.99 9.89 -2.41
CA SER A 384 0.19 9.40 -1.28
C SER A 384 0.11 10.49 -0.21
N THR A 385 -1.10 10.72 0.29
CA THR A 385 -1.38 11.65 1.39
C THR A 385 -0.90 11.08 2.74
N ALA A 386 -0.81 11.93 3.78
CA ALA A 386 -0.61 11.42 5.13
C ALA A 386 -1.89 10.70 5.61
N THR A 387 -1.76 9.55 6.28
CA THR A 387 -2.87 9.02 7.10
C THR A 387 -3.14 10.01 8.21
N THR A 388 -4.29 10.67 8.17
CA THR A 388 -4.59 11.73 9.14
C THR A 388 -5.65 11.33 10.15
N CYS A 389 -6.27 10.15 9.99
CA CYS A 389 -7.32 9.54 10.81
C CYS A 389 -8.51 10.43 11.20
N PHE A 390 -8.49 11.74 10.89
CA PHE A 390 -9.43 12.74 11.36
C PHE A 390 -9.50 13.94 10.41
N HIS A 391 -8.38 14.39 9.81
CA HIS A 391 -8.40 15.61 8.98
C HIS A 391 -9.19 15.43 7.67
N SER A 392 -9.28 14.20 7.17
CA SER A 392 -10.04 13.85 5.97
C SER A 392 -11.55 13.68 6.25
N LEU A 393 -11.97 13.39 7.49
CA LEU A 393 -13.38 13.16 7.86
C LEU A 393 -14.33 14.29 7.44
N PRO A 394 -14.08 15.59 7.71
CA PRO A 394 -15.03 16.65 7.36
C PRO A 394 -15.28 16.72 5.85
N LEU A 395 -14.23 16.54 5.04
CA LEU A 395 -14.31 16.59 3.59
C LEU A 395 -15.03 15.36 3.04
N LEU A 396 -14.63 14.16 3.49
CA LEU A 396 -15.24 12.90 3.07
C LEU A 396 -16.71 12.82 3.47
N ARG A 397 -17.06 13.26 4.69
CA ARG A 397 -18.46 13.37 5.13
C ARG A 397 -19.27 14.26 4.20
N CYS A 398 -18.76 15.43 3.82
CA CYS A 398 -19.46 16.32 2.91
C CYS A 398 -19.73 15.63 1.57
N VAL A 399 -18.76 14.90 1.02
CA VAL A 399 -18.93 14.15 -0.23
C VAL A 399 -19.96 13.01 -0.04
N PHE A 400 -19.83 12.20 1.00
CA PHE A 400 -20.70 11.04 1.24
C PHE A 400 -22.17 11.44 1.41
N VAL A 401 -22.44 12.49 2.19
CA VAL A 401 -23.81 12.99 2.41
C VAL A 401 -24.36 13.65 1.15
N ARG A 402 -23.57 14.56 0.53
CA ARG A 402 -23.97 15.28 -0.69
C ARG A 402 -24.33 14.31 -1.81
N GLU A 403 -23.54 13.28 -2.01
CA GLU A 403 -23.74 12.32 -3.11
C GLU A 403 -24.71 11.19 -2.75
N ARG A 404 -25.15 11.10 -1.48
CA ARG A 404 -25.94 9.99 -0.94
C ARG A 404 -25.26 8.64 -1.20
N ILE A 405 -23.99 8.55 -0.83
CA ILE A 405 -23.20 7.34 -1.02
C ILE A 405 -23.75 6.23 -0.13
N THR A 406 -23.89 5.03 -0.71
CA THR A 406 -24.27 3.80 0.00
C THR A 406 -23.10 2.84 0.12
N VAL A 407 -22.18 2.85 -0.85
CA VAL A 407 -20.99 2.00 -0.87
C VAL A 407 -19.73 2.85 -1.09
N VAL A 408 -18.76 2.73 -0.19
CA VAL A 408 -17.41 3.29 -0.38
C VAL A 408 -16.50 2.17 -0.85
N HIS A 409 -15.97 2.30 -2.07
CA HIS A 409 -15.05 1.33 -2.67
C HIS A 409 -13.64 1.91 -2.76
N ALA A 410 -12.80 1.48 -1.83
CA ALA A 410 -11.42 1.92 -1.70
C ALA A 410 -10.48 1.03 -2.52
N HIS A 411 -9.43 1.61 -3.11
CA HIS A 411 -8.48 0.89 -3.96
C HIS A 411 -7.04 1.09 -3.48
N SER A 412 -6.23 0.04 -3.66
CA SER A 412 -4.78 0.00 -3.41
C SER A 412 -4.36 0.10 -1.94
N SER A 413 -3.59 -0.89 -1.49
CA SER A 413 -3.02 -0.93 -0.14
C SER A 413 -2.07 0.22 0.19
N PHE A 414 -1.53 0.94 -0.81
CA PHE A 414 -0.64 2.09 -0.63
C PHE A 414 -1.35 3.45 -0.53
N SER A 415 -2.68 3.47 -0.71
CA SER A 415 -3.44 4.71 -0.63
C SER A 415 -3.85 4.98 0.82
N ALA A 416 -3.22 5.98 1.46
CA ALA A 416 -3.60 6.43 2.79
C ALA A 416 -5.03 6.99 2.82
N LEU A 417 -5.43 7.71 1.76
CA LEU A 417 -6.79 8.24 1.59
C LEU A 417 -7.83 7.11 1.50
N ALA A 418 -7.50 6.00 0.82
CA ALA A 418 -8.37 4.83 0.74
C ALA A 418 -8.63 4.24 2.14
N HIS A 419 -7.58 4.07 2.95
CA HIS A 419 -7.71 3.56 4.32
C HIS A 419 -8.47 4.50 5.25
N ASP A 420 -8.19 5.82 5.19
CA ASP A 420 -8.94 6.84 5.93
C ASP A 420 -10.43 6.80 5.53
N ALA A 421 -10.74 6.71 4.24
CA ALA A 421 -12.12 6.65 3.76
C ALA A 421 -12.85 5.38 4.21
N LEU A 422 -12.22 4.21 4.20
CA LEU A 422 -12.80 2.98 4.77
C LEU A 422 -13.15 3.16 6.24
N PHE A 423 -12.22 3.72 7.01
CA PHE A 423 -12.39 3.90 8.44
C PHE A 423 -13.54 4.86 8.77
N HIS A 424 -13.61 6.00 8.07
CA HIS A 424 -14.65 7.02 8.23
C HIS A 424 -16.01 6.57 7.71
N ALA A 425 -16.05 5.86 6.58
CA ALA A 425 -17.27 5.30 6.02
C ALA A 425 -17.97 4.38 7.04
N LYS A 426 -17.20 3.57 7.76
CA LYS A 426 -17.73 2.72 8.85
C LYS A 426 -18.24 3.52 10.03
N THR A 427 -17.57 4.62 10.39
CA THR A 427 -18.05 5.53 11.45
C THR A 427 -19.38 6.18 11.06
N MET A 428 -19.59 6.44 9.77
CA MET A 428 -20.82 7.01 9.20
C MET A 428 -21.90 5.98 8.88
N GLY A 429 -21.69 4.69 9.17
CA GLY A 429 -22.69 3.66 8.90
C GLY A 429 -22.81 3.26 7.42
N LEU A 430 -21.73 3.38 6.64
CA LEU A 430 -21.71 3.03 5.22
C LEU A 430 -21.08 1.64 4.98
N ASN A 431 -21.51 0.99 3.90
CA ASN A 431 -20.91 -0.26 3.45
C ASN A 431 -19.59 0.01 2.73
N THR A 432 -18.61 -0.87 2.95
CA THR A 432 -17.27 -0.69 2.40
C THR A 432 -16.77 -1.91 1.64
N VAL A 433 -16.17 -1.64 0.49
CA VAL A 433 -15.47 -2.62 -0.33
C VAL A 433 -14.02 -2.14 -0.52
N PHE A 434 -13.08 -3.07 -0.54
CA PHE A 434 -11.68 -2.77 -0.81
C PHE A 434 -11.14 -3.63 -1.95
N THR A 435 -10.52 -3.05 -2.97
CA THR A 435 -9.79 -3.81 -4.00
C THR A 435 -8.28 -3.66 -3.80
N ASP A 436 -7.60 -4.78 -3.56
CA ASP A 436 -6.16 -4.84 -3.46
C ASP A 436 -5.52 -5.10 -4.83
N HIS A 437 -4.73 -4.13 -5.29
CA HIS A 437 -3.94 -4.23 -6.52
C HIS A 437 -2.46 -4.54 -6.26
N SER A 438 -2.08 -4.71 -4.99
CA SER A 438 -0.68 -4.87 -4.59
C SER A 438 -0.38 -6.32 -4.22
N LEU A 439 0.83 -6.78 -4.55
CA LEU A 439 1.39 -8.01 -4.03
C LEU A 439 2.68 -7.67 -3.30
N PHE A 440 2.82 -8.19 -2.08
CA PHE A 440 3.90 -7.81 -1.19
C PHE A 440 4.68 -9.01 -0.68
N GLY A 441 6.00 -8.83 -0.55
CA GLY A 441 6.85 -9.73 0.20
C GLY A 441 6.61 -9.63 1.72
N PHE A 442 7.08 -10.64 2.44
CA PHE A 442 7.02 -10.72 3.92
C PHE A 442 8.32 -10.24 4.60
N ALA A 443 9.34 -9.86 3.83
CA ALA A 443 10.73 -9.91 4.28
C ALA A 443 11.29 -8.65 4.95
N ASP A 444 10.56 -7.52 4.96
CA ASP A 444 11.10 -6.25 5.48
C ASP A 444 10.32 -5.73 6.69
N VAL A 445 10.99 -4.99 7.59
CA VAL A 445 10.35 -4.30 8.74
C VAL A 445 9.24 -3.34 8.28
N SER A 446 9.39 -2.76 7.08
CA SER A 446 8.35 -1.97 6.42
C SER A 446 7.08 -2.77 6.12
N SER A 447 7.23 -4.06 5.84
CA SER A 447 6.15 -5.00 5.62
C SER A 447 5.37 -5.28 6.90
N VAL A 448 6.03 -5.32 8.07
CA VAL A 448 5.37 -5.57 9.36
C VAL A 448 4.40 -4.45 9.73
N LEU A 449 4.83 -3.18 9.64
CA LEU A 449 3.95 -2.05 9.94
C LEU A 449 2.82 -1.92 8.90
N THR A 450 3.15 -2.10 7.62
CA THR A 450 2.15 -2.08 6.53
C THR A 450 1.11 -3.20 6.71
N ASN A 451 1.53 -4.40 7.13
CA ASN A 451 0.62 -5.50 7.47
C ASN A 451 -0.31 -5.12 8.61
N LYS A 452 0.21 -4.44 9.63
CA LYS A 452 -0.59 -4.04 10.78
C LYS A 452 -1.61 -2.96 10.41
N LEU A 453 -1.21 -1.98 9.61
CA LEU A 453 -2.13 -0.97 9.07
C LEU A 453 -3.22 -1.60 8.20
N LEU A 454 -2.84 -2.54 7.34
CA LEU A 454 -3.77 -3.28 6.48
C LEU A 454 -4.73 -4.13 7.31
N THR A 455 -4.25 -4.83 8.34
CA THR A 455 -5.08 -5.60 9.29
C THR A 455 -6.14 -4.71 9.92
N VAL A 456 -5.74 -3.52 10.39
CA VAL A 456 -6.65 -2.58 11.05
C VAL A 456 -7.66 -1.98 10.07
N SER A 457 -7.21 -1.57 8.89
CA SER A 457 -8.08 -0.90 7.90
C SER A 457 -9.09 -1.87 7.30
N LEU A 458 -8.70 -3.14 7.13
CA LEU A 458 -9.54 -4.16 6.52
C LEU A 458 -10.38 -4.97 7.52
N CYS A 459 -10.10 -4.94 8.83
CA CYS A 459 -10.85 -5.76 9.81
C CYS A 459 -12.36 -5.47 9.83
N ASP A 460 -12.73 -4.21 9.59
CA ASP A 460 -14.12 -3.76 9.60
C ASP A 460 -14.73 -3.67 8.18
N THR A 461 -13.95 -3.98 7.14
CA THR A 461 -14.42 -3.93 5.74
C THR A 461 -15.43 -5.04 5.47
N ASN A 462 -16.52 -4.75 4.74
CA ASN A 462 -17.54 -5.77 4.45
C ASN A 462 -16.98 -6.85 3.52
N HIS A 463 -16.29 -6.42 2.45
CA HIS A 463 -15.79 -7.33 1.45
C HIS A 463 -14.51 -6.82 0.80
N THR A 464 -13.57 -7.73 0.54
CA THR A 464 -12.30 -7.44 -0.12
C THR A 464 -12.25 -8.16 -1.47
N VAL A 465 -11.77 -7.46 -2.49
CA VAL A 465 -11.54 -7.97 -3.83
C VAL A 465 -10.03 -8.04 -4.07
N CYS A 466 -9.55 -9.18 -4.54
CA CYS A 466 -8.15 -9.38 -4.94
C CYS A 466 -8.09 -9.70 -6.43
N VAL A 467 -7.04 -9.24 -7.11
CA VAL A 467 -6.94 -9.38 -8.58
C VAL A 467 -6.45 -10.77 -9.04
N SER A 468 -6.01 -11.62 -8.12
CA SER A 468 -5.60 -13.01 -8.36
C SER A 468 -5.78 -13.86 -7.10
N TYR A 469 -5.78 -15.18 -7.23
CA TYR A 469 -5.78 -16.11 -6.10
C TYR A 469 -4.52 -15.95 -5.26
N THR A 470 -3.36 -15.80 -5.89
CA THR A 470 -2.11 -15.49 -5.18
C THR A 470 -2.21 -14.20 -4.37
N SER A 471 -2.83 -13.15 -4.93
CA SER A 471 -3.10 -11.91 -4.18
C SER A 471 -4.10 -12.16 -3.04
N LYS A 472 -5.16 -12.95 -3.26
CA LYS A 472 -6.12 -13.32 -2.20
C LYS A 472 -5.42 -14.01 -1.02
N GLU A 473 -4.59 -15.00 -1.28
CA GLU A 473 -3.84 -15.71 -0.23
C GLU A 473 -2.92 -14.74 0.53
N ASN A 474 -2.17 -13.89 -0.19
CA ASN A 474 -1.29 -12.90 0.40
C ASN A 474 -2.05 -11.89 1.28
N THR A 475 -3.15 -11.32 0.79
CA THR A 475 -3.97 -10.33 1.51
C THR A 475 -4.66 -10.95 2.72
N VAL A 476 -5.23 -12.15 2.58
CA VAL A 476 -5.86 -12.91 3.68
C VAL A 476 -4.86 -13.15 4.81
N LEU A 477 -3.65 -13.60 4.49
CA LEU A 477 -2.60 -13.85 5.48
C LEU A 477 -2.11 -12.55 6.14
N ARG A 478 -1.85 -11.49 5.36
CA ARG A 478 -1.31 -10.22 5.86
C ARG A 478 -2.27 -9.43 6.73
N ALA A 479 -3.55 -9.44 6.37
CA ALA A 479 -4.60 -8.70 7.08
C ALA A 479 -5.43 -9.58 8.03
N ALA A 480 -5.06 -10.87 8.16
CA ALA A 480 -5.76 -11.87 8.95
C ALA A 480 -7.28 -11.93 8.64
N LEU A 481 -7.68 -11.80 7.37
CA LEU A 481 -9.10 -11.73 6.99
C LEU A 481 -9.75 -13.11 6.93
N ASN A 482 -11.07 -13.18 7.14
CA ASN A 482 -11.82 -14.39 6.82
C ASN A 482 -11.84 -14.59 5.28
N PRO A 483 -11.38 -15.74 4.74
CA PRO A 483 -11.39 -16.01 3.30
C PRO A 483 -12.77 -15.88 2.61
N GLU A 484 -13.89 -15.99 3.35
CA GLU A 484 -15.26 -15.90 2.84
C GLU A 484 -15.71 -14.49 2.46
N ILE A 485 -15.07 -13.47 3.06
CA ILE A 485 -15.29 -12.05 2.74
C ILE A 485 -14.27 -11.55 1.70
N VAL A 486 -13.50 -12.46 1.09
CA VAL A 486 -12.51 -12.12 0.07
C VAL A 486 -12.85 -12.83 -1.23
N SER A 487 -13.08 -12.08 -2.31
CA SER A 487 -13.30 -12.64 -3.65
C SER A 487 -12.14 -12.32 -4.58
N VAL A 488 -11.88 -13.21 -5.53
CA VAL A 488 -10.98 -12.89 -6.65
C VAL A 488 -11.80 -12.29 -7.77
N ILE A 489 -11.44 -11.10 -8.25
CA ILE A 489 -11.97 -10.50 -9.48
C ILE A 489 -10.76 -9.94 -10.24
N PRO A 490 -10.36 -10.55 -11.37
CA PRO A 490 -9.17 -10.15 -12.10
C PRO A 490 -9.33 -8.76 -12.70
N ASN A 491 -8.21 -8.11 -13.02
CA ASN A 491 -8.25 -6.91 -13.85
C ASN A 491 -8.69 -7.25 -15.28
N ALA A 492 -9.12 -6.23 -16.01
CA ALA A 492 -9.55 -6.35 -17.40
C ALA A 492 -8.73 -5.46 -18.33
N VAL A 493 -8.84 -5.75 -19.63
CA VAL A 493 -8.28 -4.96 -20.72
C VAL A 493 -9.35 -4.80 -21.77
N GLU A 494 -9.43 -3.62 -22.40
CA GLU A 494 -10.32 -3.42 -23.53
C GLU A 494 -9.66 -4.01 -24.79
N SER A 495 -9.96 -5.28 -25.07
CA SER A 495 -9.30 -6.03 -26.15
C SER A 495 -9.54 -5.43 -27.54
N THR A 496 -10.59 -4.62 -27.73
CA THR A 496 -10.81 -3.88 -28.99
C THR A 496 -9.75 -2.81 -29.25
N ASP A 497 -9.15 -2.26 -28.19
CA ASP A 497 -8.08 -1.28 -28.29
C ASP A 497 -6.72 -1.94 -28.57
N PHE A 498 -6.65 -3.28 -28.46
CA PHE A 498 -5.46 -4.10 -28.64
C PHE A 498 -5.71 -5.20 -29.68
N THR A 499 -5.82 -4.80 -30.93
CA THR A 499 -5.97 -5.72 -32.07
C THR A 499 -4.63 -5.99 -32.76
N PRO A 500 -4.36 -7.25 -33.18
CA PRO A 500 -3.14 -7.60 -33.89
C PRO A 500 -3.06 -6.89 -35.24
N ASP A 501 -1.85 -6.46 -35.61
CA ASP A 501 -1.53 -5.97 -36.96
C ASP A 501 -0.16 -6.52 -37.40
N PRO A 502 -0.13 -7.76 -37.93
CA PRO A 502 1.13 -8.39 -38.34
C PRO A 502 1.86 -7.64 -39.46
N SER A 503 1.20 -6.75 -40.21
CA SER A 503 1.82 -5.98 -41.30
C SER A 503 2.87 -4.98 -40.80
N GLN A 504 2.85 -4.64 -39.51
CA GLN A 504 3.81 -3.75 -38.85
C GLN A 504 5.10 -4.48 -38.43
N ARG A 505 5.16 -5.81 -38.60
CA ARG A 505 6.33 -6.61 -38.27
C ARG A 505 7.29 -6.64 -39.45
N GLN A 506 8.59 -6.67 -39.15
CA GLN A 506 9.64 -6.85 -40.15
C GLN A 506 9.92 -8.35 -40.30
N ASP A 507 9.78 -8.90 -41.51
CA ASP A 507 9.91 -10.34 -41.78
C ASP A 507 11.35 -10.85 -41.61
N ASP A 508 12.35 -9.98 -41.74
CA ASP A 508 13.77 -10.30 -41.63
C ASP A 508 14.28 -10.33 -40.17
N LYS A 509 13.45 -9.93 -39.20
CA LYS A 509 13.86 -9.73 -37.80
C LYS A 509 12.86 -10.25 -36.80
N ILE A 510 13.36 -10.82 -35.71
CA ILE A 510 12.52 -11.15 -34.55
C ILE A 510 12.61 -10.00 -33.56
N THR A 511 11.46 -9.45 -33.18
CA THR A 511 11.37 -8.29 -32.27
C THR A 511 10.72 -8.68 -30.95
N ILE A 512 11.43 -8.47 -29.85
CA ILE A 512 10.92 -8.60 -28.48
C ILE A 512 10.49 -7.22 -27.99
N VAL A 513 9.25 -7.12 -27.50
CA VAL A 513 8.68 -5.89 -26.96
C VAL A 513 8.57 -6.00 -25.44
N VAL A 514 9.04 -4.98 -24.74
CA VAL A 514 8.90 -4.82 -23.29
C VAL A 514 8.21 -3.49 -23.02
N ILE A 515 7.08 -3.50 -22.31
CA ILE A 515 6.39 -2.27 -21.91
C ILE A 515 6.13 -2.31 -20.40
N SER A 516 6.84 -1.48 -19.64
CA SER A 516 6.68 -1.39 -18.19
C SER A 516 7.34 -0.14 -17.60
N ARG A 517 7.03 0.20 -16.35
CA ARG A 517 7.85 1.17 -15.59
C ARG A 517 9.24 0.60 -15.37
N LEU A 518 10.29 1.39 -15.57
CA LEU A 518 11.67 0.93 -15.44
C LEU A 518 12.16 1.04 -13.98
N VAL A 519 11.63 0.16 -13.12
CA VAL A 519 11.92 0.11 -11.68
C VAL A 519 12.37 -1.28 -11.26
N TYR A 520 13.03 -1.39 -10.09
CA TYR A 520 13.57 -2.67 -9.58
C TYR A 520 12.55 -3.81 -9.58
N ARG A 521 11.32 -3.58 -9.09
CA ARG A 521 10.26 -4.61 -9.05
C ARG A 521 9.86 -5.17 -10.42
N LYS A 522 10.14 -4.44 -11.51
CA LYS A 522 9.90 -4.88 -12.90
C LYS A 522 11.07 -5.71 -13.47
N GLY A 523 12.10 -5.97 -12.65
CA GLY A 523 13.24 -6.82 -12.98
C GLY A 523 14.06 -6.29 -14.16
N ILE A 524 14.22 -4.96 -14.24
CA ILE A 524 15.01 -4.33 -15.31
C ILE A 524 16.47 -4.77 -15.25
N ASP A 525 16.98 -5.11 -14.06
CA ASP A 525 18.32 -5.70 -13.90
C ASP A 525 18.43 -7.06 -14.62
N LEU A 526 17.37 -7.89 -14.59
CA LEU A 526 17.32 -9.13 -15.37
C LEU A 526 17.31 -8.84 -16.87
N LEU A 527 16.50 -7.86 -17.30
CA LEU A 527 16.42 -7.45 -18.69
C LEU A 527 17.79 -6.98 -19.22
N GLY A 528 18.53 -6.18 -18.45
CA GLY A 528 19.88 -5.74 -18.78
C GLY A 528 20.88 -6.89 -18.94
N GLY A 529 20.72 -7.99 -18.20
CA GLY A 529 21.54 -9.20 -18.35
C GLY A 529 21.16 -10.06 -19.57
N ILE A 530 19.88 -10.12 -19.92
CA ILE A 530 19.35 -10.97 -21.00
C ILE A 530 19.65 -10.40 -22.40
N ILE A 531 19.50 -9.08 -22.56
CA ILE A 531 19.69 -8.39 -23.84
C ILE A 531 21.04 -8.72 -24.51
N PRO A 532 22.20 -8.53 -23.86
CA PRO A 532 23.48 -8.77 -24.50
C PRO A 532 23.70 -10.26 -24.83
N GLU A 533 23.26 -11.17 -23.95
CA GLU A 533 23.41 -12.61 -24.16
C GLU A 533 22.64 -13.08 -25.40
N LEU A 534 21.37 -12.69 -25.54
CA LEU A 534 20.55 -13.09 -26.67
C LEU A 534 20.95 -12.39 -27.96
N CYS A 535 21.31 -11.11 -27.90
CA CYS A 535 21.78 -10.38 -29.07
C CYS A 535 23.07 -10.99 -29.65
N LEU A 536 23.96 -11.51 -28.79
CA LEU A 536 25.18 -12.20 -29.24
C LEU A 536 24.87 -13.52 -29.97
N LYS A 537 23.88 -14.28 -29.51
CA LYS A 537 23.50 -15.58 -30.09
C LYS A 537 22.62 -15.46 -31.34
N HIS A 538 21.78 -14.42 -31.43
CA HIS A 538 20.78 -14.26 -32.48
C HIS A 538 20.97 -12.91 -33.19
N PRO A 539 21.69 -12.82 -34.32
CA PRO A 539 22.00 -11.54 -34.98
C PRO A 539 20.78 -10.73 -35.47
N ASP A 540 19.68 -11.42 -35.78
CA ASP A 540 18.40 -10.90 -36.26
C ASP A 540 17.46 -10.39 -35.14
N LEU A 541 17.85 -10.56 -33.87
CA LEU A 541 17.00 -10.21 -32.72
C LEU A 541 17.02 -8.70 -32.42
N HIS A 542 15.86 -8.11 -32.20
CA HIS A 542 15.71 -6.70 -31.85
C HIS A 542 14.84 -6.54 -30.59
N PHE A 543 15.08 -5.48 -29.84
CA PHE A 543 14.32 -5.10 -28.65
C PHE A 543 13.69 -3.74 -28.83
N ILE A 544 12.40 -3.63 -28.49
CA ILE A 544 11.71 -2.36 -28.32
C ILE A 544 11.25 -2.26 -26.87
N ILE A 545 11.74 -1.25 -26.16
CA ILE A 545 11.47 -1.07 -24.73
C ILE A 545 10.76 0.27 -24.53
N GLY A 546 9.50 0.19 -24.11
CA GLY A 546 8.66 1.33 -23.72
C GLY A 546 8.55 1.44 -22.20
N GLY A 547 8.83 2.62 -21.66
CA GLY A 547 8.82 2.86 -20.23
C GLY A 547 9.81 3.93 -19.76
N GLU A 548 9.54 4.46 -18.57
CA GLU A 548 10.47 5.32 -17.84
C GLU A 548 10.66 4.85 -16.41
N GLY A 549 11.79 5.23 -15.82
CA GLY A 549 12.09 5.00 -14.42
C GLY A 549 13.58 5.01 -14.10
N PRO A 550 13.94 4.97 -12.80
CA PRO A 550 15.32 5.08 -12.34
C PRO A 550 16.25 3.99 -12.87
N LYS A 551 15.72 2.81 -13.24
CA LYS A 551 16.52 1.72 -13.82
C LYS A 551 16.74 1.85 -15.34
N ARG A 552 16.26 2.92 -15.97
CA ARG A 552 16.53 3.20 -17.39
C ARG A 552 18.02 3.26 -17.69
N ILE A 553 18.81 3.83 -16.76
CA ILE A 553 20.26 3.97 -16.89
C ILE A 553 20.97 2.63 -17.15
N VAL A 554 20.51 1.54 -16.51
CA VAL A 554 21.07 0.19 -16.69
C VAL A 554 20.93 -0.26 -18.15
N LEU A 555 19.80 0.04 -18.80
CA LEU A 555 19.56 -0.35 -20.19
C LEU A 555 20.38 0.51 -21.17
N GLU A 556 20.57 1.79 -20.85
CA GLU A 556 21.43 2.69 -21.62
C GLU A 556 22.88 2.24 -21.53
N GLU A 557 23.40 1.95 -20.33
CA GLU A 557 24.74 1.42 -20.11
C GLU A 557 24.98 0.10 -20.87
N VAL A 558 24.02 -0.84 -20.82
CA VAL A 558 24.09 -2.08 -21.59
C VAL A 558 24.13 -1.80 -23.09
N ARG A 559 23.30 -0.87 -23.58
CA ARG A 559 23.29 -0.50 -25.00
C ARG A 559 24.62 0.09 -25.45
N GLU A 560 25.22 0.98 -24.65
CA GLU A 560 26.54 1.57 -24.95
C GLU A 560 27.66 0.53 -24.89
N LYS A 561 27.74 -0.22 -23.78
CA LYS A 561 28.82 -1.17 -23.50
C LYS A 561 28.93 -2.28 -24.57
N TYR A 562 27.80 -2.75 -25.07
CA TYR A 562 27.73 -3.81 -26.07
C TYR A 562 27.45 -3.30 -27.49
N GLN A 563 27.45 -1.96 -27.71
CA GLN A 563 27.22 -1.32 -29.01
C GLN A 563 25.90 -1.76 -29.68
N LEU A 564 24.81 -1.87 -28.92
CA LEU A 564 23.52 -2.40 -29.37
C LEU A 564 22.53 -1.32 -29.84
N HIS A 565 23.02 -0.16 -30.29
CA HIS A 565 22.21 1.00 -30.69
C HIS A 565 21.19 0.68 -31.78
N ASP A 566 21.59 -0.09 -32.79
CA ASP A 566 20.73 -0.46 -33.92
C ASP A 566 19.71 -1.56 -33.56
N ARG A 567 19.89 -2.20 -32.39
CA ARG A 567 19.15 -3.40 -31.99
C ARG A 567 18.25 -3.20 -30.78
N VAL A 568 18.54 -2.23 -29.94
CA VAL A 568 17.79 -1.96 -28.70
C VAL A 568 17.25 -0.53 -28.73
N ARG A 569 15.95 -0.40 -29.00
CA ARG A 569 15.26 0.89 -29.09
C ARG A 569 14.54 1.21 -27.78
N LEU A 570 15.00 2.26 -27.09
CA LEU A 570 14.37 2.79 -25.88
C LEU A 570 13.42 3.93 -26.26
N LEU A 571 12.12 3.78 -26.02
CA LEU A 571 11.09 4.76 -26.43
C LEU A 571 10.81 5.83 -25.38
N GLY A 572 11.16 5.55 -24.13
CA GLY A 572 10.72 6.35 -22.98
C GLY A 572 9.24 6.14 -22.65
N ALA A 573 8.63 7.13 -21.99
CA ALA A 573 7.28 7.01 -21.46
C ALA A 573 6.26 6.99 -22.61
N LEU A 574 5.36 6.02 -22.58
CA LEU A 574 4.29 5.87 -23.56
C LEU A 574 2.95 6.23 -22.93
N GLU A 575 2.14 7.01 -23.65
CA GLU A 575 0.73 7.13 -23.31
C GLU A 575 -0.01 5.83 -23.67
N HIS A 576 -1.06 5.50 -22.93
CA HIS A 576 -1.77 4.22 -23.10
C HIS A 576 -2.29 4.01 -24.53
N LYS A 577 -2.75 5.09 -25.19
CA LYS A 577 -3.22 5.06 -26.59
C LYS A 577 -2.12 4.64 -27.59
N ASP A 578 -0.86 4.89 -27.27
CA ASP A 578 0.28 4.63 -28.14
C ASP A 578 0.86 3.21 -27.92
N VAL A 579 0.50 2.56 -26.81
CA VAL A 579 1.00 1.22 -26.43
C VAL A 579 0.73 0.19 -27.53
N ARG A 580 -0.49 0.16 -28.10
CA ARG A 580 -0.81 -0.76 -29.21
C ARG A 580 0.15 -0.60 -30.37
N SER A 581 0.45 0.64 -30.77
CA SER A 581 1.30 0.92 -31.94
C SER A 581 2.70 0.31 -31.81
N VAL A 582 3.18 0.18 -30.57
CA VAL A 582 4.47 -0.44 -30.23
C VAL A 582 4.34 -1.95 -30.15
N LEU A 583 3.30 -2.47 -29.48
CA LEU A 583 3.09 -3.91 -29.34
C LEU A 583 3.01 -4.62 -30.69
N VAL A 584 2.27 -4.08 -31.67
CA VAL A 584 2.07 -4.74 -32.97
C VAL A 584 3.35 -4.90 -33.81
N GLN A 585 4.41 -4.12 -33.52
CA GLN A 585 5.74 -4.28 -34.15
C GLN A 585 6.48 -5.53 -33.64
N GLY A 586 6.06 -6.07 -32.51
CA GLY A 586 6.68 -7.21 -31.84
C GLY A 586 6.17 -8.57 -32.29
N HIS A 587 7.03 -9.56 -32.13
CA HIS A 587 6.71 -10.99 -32.22
C HIS A 587 6.48 -11.59 -30.83
N ILE A 588 7.28 -11.14 -29.85
CA ILE A 588 7.31 -11.67 -28.49
C ILE A 588 7.11 -10.52 -27.52
N PHE A 589 6.22 -10.67 -26.55
CA PHE A 589 6.10 -9.77 -25.40
C PHE A 589 6.86 -10.38 -24.22
N LEU A 590 7.77 -9.61 -23.62
CA LEU A 590 8.59 -10.06 -22.50
C LEU A 590 8.26 -9.26 -21.22
N ASN A 591 7.94 -9.99 -20.15
CA ASN A 591 7.81 -9.45 -18.80
C ASN A 591 8.84 -10.07 -17.84
N THR A 592 9.69 -9.24 -17.25
CA THR A 592 10.76 -9.67 -16.34
C THR A 592 10.47 -9.36 -14.88
N SER A 593 9.22 -9.09 -14.52
CA SER A 593 8.86 -8.61 -13.17
C SER A 593 9.31 -9.58 -12.07
N LEU A 594 9.72 -9.05 -10.92
CA LEU A 594 10.09 -9.84 -9.73
C LEU A 594 8.89 -10.11 -8.83
N THR A 595 7.86 -9.28 -8.92
CA THR A 595 6.59 -9.43 -8.21
C THR A 595 5.47 -8.78 -9.01
N GLU A 596 4.34 -9.49 -9.15
CA GLU A 596 3.16 -9.02 -9.88
C GLU A 596 1.88 -9.60 -9.29
N ALA A 597 0.85 -8.76 -9.16
CA ALA A 597 -0.46 -9.24 -8.72
C ALA A 597 -1.29 -9.82 -9.89
N PHE A 598 -1.17 -9.23 -11.09
CA PHE A 598 -1.88 -9.65 -12.30
C PHE A 598 -1.22 -9.19 -13.62
N CYS A 599 -0.50 -8.06 -13.65
CA CYS A 599 0.14 -7.52 -14.88
C CYS A 599 -0.76 -7.41 -16.14
N MET A 600 -1.53 -6.32 -16.25
CA MET A 600 -2.38 -6.07 -17.43
C MET A 600 -1.59 -6.04 -18.76
N ALA A 601 -0.32 -5.63 -18.75
CA ALA A 601 0.51 -5.56 -19.95
C ALA A 601 0.70 -6.93 -20.64
N ILE A 602 0.64 -8.04 -19.88
CA ILE A 602 0.65 -9.39 -20.46
C ILE A 602 -0.62 -9.63 -21.29
N VAL A 603 -1.77 -9.23 -20.76
CA VAL A 603 -3.06 -9.36 -21.46
C VAL A 603 -3.12 -8.42 -22.67
N GLU A 604 -2.58 -7.20 -22.58
CA GLU A 604 -2.44 -6.26 -23.70
C GLU A 604 -1.55 -6.84 -24.81
N GLY A 605 -0.37 -7.37 -24.46
CA GLY A 605 0.56 -7.99 -25.40
C GLY A 605 -0.03 -9.22 -26.09
N ALA A 606 -0.68 -10.10 -25.33
CA ALA A 606 -1.37 -11.26 -25.88
C ALA A 606 -2.56 -10.86 -26.76
N SER A 607 -3.31 -9.81 -26.38
CA SER A 607 -4.41 -9.28 -27.20
C SER A 607 -3.91 -8.77 -28.57
N CYS A 608 -2.72 -8.16 -28.62
CA CYS A 608 -2.04 -7.81 -29.87
C CYS A 608 -1.46 -9.01 -30.65
N GLY A 609 -1.65 -10.24 -30.16
CA GLY A 609 -1.23 -11.47 -30.83
C GLY A 609 0.27 -11.75 -30.76
N LEU A 610 0.94 -11.33 -29.69
CA LEU A 610 2.35 -11.64 -29.43
C LEU A 610 2.46 -12.94 -28.62
N GLN A 611 3.55 -13.68 -28.82
CA GLN A 611 3.92 -14.76 -27.90
C GLN A 611 4.35 -14.16 -26.57
N VAL A 612 3.85 -14.67 -25.45
CA VAL A 612 4.20 -14.12 -24.13
C VAL A 612 5.28 -14.97 -23.48
N VAL A 613 6.37 -14.32 -23.06
CA VAL A 613 7.36 -14.87 -22.13
C VAL A 613 7.35 -14.04 -20.86
N SER A 614 7.21 -14.68 -19.71
CA SER A 614 7.16 -13.98 -18.44
C SER A 614 7.83 -14.76 -17.31
N THR A 615 8.29 -14.05 -16.30
CA THR A 615 8.63 -14.65 -15.01
C THR A 615 7.41 -15.28 -14.33
N ARG A 616 7.63 -16.40 -13.65
CA ARG A 616 6.67 -17.16 -12.83
C ARG A 616 6.65 -16.60 -11.40
N VAL A 617 6.15 -15.38 -11.26
CA VAL A 617 6.08 -14.71 -9.95
C VAL A 617 4.67 -14.24 -9.66
N GLY A 618 4.29 -14.24 -8.39
CA GLY A 618 3.00 -13.73 -7.93
C GLY A 618 1.82 -14.32 -8.70
N GLY A 619 0.85 -13.49 -9.08
CA GLY A 619 -0.35 -13.91 -9.80
C GLY A 619 -0.18 -14.16 -11.30
N ILE A 620 1.02 -14.01 -11.87
CA ILE A 620 1.27 -14.17 -13.31
C ILE A 620 0.82 -15.53 -13.88
N PRO A 621 1.04 -16.67 -13.20
CA PRO A 621 0.61 -17.97 -13.72
C PRO A 621 -0.91 -18.09 -13.94
N GLU A 622 -1.71 -17.19 -13.35
CA GLU A 622 -3.16 -17.20 -13.44
C GLU A 622 -3.72 -16.30 -14.56
N VAL A 623 -2.86 -15.52 -15.22
CA VAL A 623 -3.24 -14.42 -16.14
C VAL A 623 -3.57 -14.91 -17.53
N LEU A 624 -2.89 -15.95 -18.01
CA LEU A 624 -3.13 -16.53 -19.32
C LEU A 624 -3.12 -18.06 -19.20
N PRO A 625 -3.91 -18.77 -20.02
CA PRO A 625 -3.78 -20.21 -20.19
C PRO A 625 -2.33 -20.65 -20.45
N GLU A 626 -1.91 -21.79 -19.91
CA GLU A 626 -0.52 -22.29 -19.98
C GLU A 626 0.02 -22.42 -21.41
N ASP A 627 -0.86 -22.62 -22.39
CA ASP A 627 -0.51 -22.73 -23.79
C ASP A 627 -0.25 -21.38 -24.47
N LEU A 628 -0.63 -20.26 -23.86
CA LEU A 628 -0.45 -18.89 -24.38
C LEU A 628 0.71 -18.13 -23.70
N ILE A 629 1.33 -18.70 -22.67
CA ILE A 629 2.41 -18.05 -21.91
C ILE A 629 3.54 -19.03 -21.59
N THR A 630 4.78 -18.62 -21.87
CA THR A 630 5.97 -19.34 -21.41
C THR A 630 6.44 -18.73 -20.10
N LEU A 631 6.34 -19.52 -19.02
CA LEU A 631 6.68 -19.10 -17.66
C LEU A 631 8.10 -19.54 -17.29
N CYS A 632 8.93 -18.60 -16.85
CA CYS A 632 10.34 -18.79 -16.49
C CYS A 632 10.62 -18.43 -15.03
N GLU A 633 11.64 -18.99 -14.42
CA GLU A 633 12.11 -18.54 -13.10
C GLU A 633 12.74 -17.13 -13.21
N PRO A 634 12.70 -16.29 -12.16
CA PRO A 634 13.18 -14.90 -12.19
C PRO A 634 14.72 -14.80 -12.14
N ASN A 635 15.39 -15.44 -13.08
CA ASN A 635 16.83 -15.37 -13.30
C ASN A 635 17.15 -15.33 -14.79
N ILE A 636 18.33 -14.75 -15.13
CA ILE A 636 18.76 -14.52 -16.50
C ILE A 636 18.75 -15.83 -17.31
N ARG A 637 19.34 -16.90 -16.78
CA ARG A 637 19.47 -18.18 -17.47
C ARG A 637 18.11 -18.77 -17.87
N SER A 638 17.14 -18.80 -16.95
CA SER A 638 15.82 -19.35 -17.22
C SER A 638 15.05 -18.53 -18.25
N LEU A 639 15.14 -17.19 -18.17
CA LEU A 639 14.53 -16.30 -19.15
C LEU A 639 15.16 -16.41 -20.54
N CYS A 640 16.49 -16.54 -20.63
CA CYS A 640 17.19 -16.79 -21.90
C CYS A 640 16.71 -18.11 -22.53
N ILE A 641 16.65 -19.20 -21.77
CA ILE A 641 16.15 -20.51 -22.27
C ILE A 641 14.69 -20.41 -22.75
N GLY A 642 13.83 -19.73 -21.99
CA GLY A 642 12.43 -19.53 -22.37
C GLY A 642 12.28 -18.71 -23.65
N LEU A 643 13.03 -17.61 -23.78
CA LEU A 643 13.07 -16.78 -24.97
C LEU A 643 13.62 -17.56 -26.17
N GLU A 644 14.72 -18.30 -26.03
CA GLU A 644 15.30 -19.14 -27.08
C GLU A 644 14.29 -20.19 -27.57
N THR A 645 13.53 -20.80 -26.66
CA THR A 645 12.47 -21.76 -27.02
C THR A 645 11.37 -21.11 -27.86
N VAL A 646 10.92 -19.91 -27.48
CA VAL A 646 9.88 -19.18 -28.22
C VAL A 646 10.43 -18.65 -29.56
N ILE A 647 11.67 -18.18 -29.59
CA ILE A 647 12.37 -17.76 -30.82
C ILE A 647 12.48 -18.94 -31.80
N ALA A 648 12.85 -20.13 -31.32
CA ALA A 648 12.92 -21.33 -32.15
C ALA A 648 11.55 -21.71 -32.74
N ARG A 649 10.48 -21.67 -31.92
CA ARG A 649 9.11 -21.92 -32.38
C ARG A 649 8.62 -20.87 -33.37
N GLN A 650 9.00 -19.61 -33.16
CA GLN A 650 8.66 -18.50 -34.06
C GLN A 650 9.30 -18.74 -35.44
N ARG A 651 10.57 -19.17 -35.48
CA ARG A 651 11.29 -19.48 -36.72
C ARG A 651 10.76 -20.73 -37.43
N SER A 652 10.32 -21.74 -36.68
CA SER A 652 9.74 -22.95 -37.26
C SER A 652 8.28 -22.79 -37.71
N GLY A 653 7.68 -21.61 -37.51
CA GLY A 653 6.26 -21.36 -37.79
C GLY A 653 5.31 -22.17 -36.91
N SER A 654 5.80 -22.75 -35.81
CA SER A 654 5.03 -23.60 -34.90
C SER A 654 4.30 -22.82 -33.80
N VAL A 655 4.26 -21.49 -33.92
CA VAL A 655 3.51 -20.60 -33.02
C VAL A 655 2.07 -20.43 -33.48
N ARG A 656 1.16 -20.11 -32.55
CA ARG A 656 -0.20 -19.73 -32.92
C ARG A 656 -0.19 -18.43 -33.73
N SER A 657 -1.14 -18.31 -34.67
CA SER A 657 -1.31 -17.07 -35.43
C SER A 657 -1.74 -15.92 -34.49
N PRO A 658 -1.33 -14.67 -34.76
CA PRO A 658 -1.73 -13.52 -33.96
C PRO A 658 -3.25 -13.37 -33.79
N ALA A 659 -4.01 -13.66 -34.86
CA ALA A 659 -5.47 -13.63 -34.84
C ALA A 659 -6.07 -14.71 -33.91
N SER A 660 -5.48 -15.91 -33.87
CA SER A 660 -5.92 -16.99 -32.97
C SER A 660 -5.68 -16.63 -31.50
N ILE A 661 -4.52 -16.04 -31.18
CA ILE A 661 -4.21 -15.60 -29.80
C ILE A 661 -5.18 -14.51 -29.38
N HIS A 662 -5.40 -13.49 -30.22
CA HIS A 662 -6.37 -12.43 -29.95
C HIS A 662 -7.77 -13.00 -29.70
N ALA A 663 -8.23 -13.94 -30.53
CA ALA A 663 -9.54 -14.55 -30.37
C ALA A 663 -9.70 -15.29 -29.04
N CYS A 664 -8.65 -15.98 -28.57
CA CYS A 664 -8.65 -16.64 -27.27
C CYS A 664 -8.73 -15.61 -26.12
N VAL A 665 -7.95 -14.53 -26.18
CA VAL A 665 -7.81 -13.56 -25.07
C VAL A 665 -8.98 -12.56 -25.01
N LYS A 666 -9.57 -12.22 -26.16
CA LYS A 666 -10.59 -11.16 -26.32
C LYS A 666 -11.71 -11.20 -25.28
N ASN A 667 -12.14 -12.40 -24.89
CA ASN A 667 -13.27 -12.61 -23.99
C ASN A 667 -12.88 -13.02 -22.56
N LEU A 668 -11.58 -13.22 -22.26
CA LEU A 668 -11.13 -13.69 -20.94
C LEU A 668 -11.32 -12.62 -19.85
N TYR A 669 -10.93 -11.37 -20.16
CA TYR A 669 -10.83 -10.30 -19.17
C TYR A 669 -11.48 -9.01 -19.68
N THR A 670 -12.81 -8.96 -19.69
CA THR A 670 -13.57 -7.78 -20.15
C THR A 670 -14.05 -6.92 -18.98
N TRP A 671 -14.06 -5.60 -19.16
CA TRP A 671 -14.55 -4.66 -18.14
C TRP A 671 -16.03 -4.88 -17.79
N LYS A 672 -16.83 -5.32 -18.75
CA LYS A 672 -18.24 -5.70 -18.52
C LYS A 672 -18.37 -6.87 -17.55
N ASN A 673 -17.55 -7.91 -17.69
CA ASN A 673 -17.56 -9.04 -16.75
C ASN A 673 -17.07 -8.63 -15.37
N VAL A 674 -16.00 -7.84 -15.29
CA VAL A 674 -15.49 -7.30 -14.02
C VAL A 674 -16.56 -6.47 -13.32
N ALA A 675 -17.22 -5.55 -14.03
CA ALA A 675 -18.30 -4.74 -13.48
C ALA A 675 -19.50 -5.58 -13.01
N GLU A 676 -19.88 -6.64 -13.71
CA GLU A 676 -20.93 -7.56 -13.27
C GLU A 676 -20.56 -8.33 -12.00
N ARG A 677 -19.31 -8.80 -11.89
CA ARG A 677 -18.83 -9.48 -10.68
C ARG A 677 -18.74 -8.52 -9.49
N THR A 678 -18.30 -7.29 -9.73
CA THR A 678 -18.23 -6.25 -8.70
C THR A 678 -19.62 -5.80 -8.26
N GLU A 679 -20.60 -5.70 -9.17
CA GLU A 679 -22.00 -5.43 -8.82
C GLU A 679 -22.56 -6.49 -7.86
N LYS A 680 -22.29 -7.77 -8.09
CA LYS A 680 -22.69 -8.86 -7.17
C LYS A 680 -22.09 -8.69 -5.77
N VAL A 681 -20.87 -8.15 -5.67
CA VAL A 681 -20.26 -7.79 -4.38
C VAL A 681 -21.02 -6.63 -3.75
N TYR A 682 -21.37 -5.59 -4.52
CA TYR A 682 -22.17 -4.48 -4.00
C TYR A 682 -23.55 -4.90 -3.52
N ASP A 683 -24.25 -5.74 -4.27
CA ASP A 683 -25.55 -6.30 -3.88
C ASP A 683 -25.45 -7.11 -2.58
N ARG A 684 -24.39 -7.92 -2.44
CA ARG A 684 -24.13 -8.67 -1.20
C ARG A 684 -23.92 -7.73 -0.02
N VAL A 685 -22.98 -6.78 -0.11
CA VAL A 685 -22.65 -5.90 1.02
C VAL A 685 -23.79 -4.94 1.35
N ALA A 686 -24.62 -4.57 0.37
CA ALA A 686 -25.80 -3.73 0.59
C ALA A 686 -26.85 -4.41 1.49
N GLY A 687 -26.89 -5.75 1.51
CA GLY A 687 -27.77 -6.51 2.40
C GLY A 687 -27.18 -6.77 3.80
N GLU A 688 -25.92 -6.42 4.04
CA GLU A 688 -25.27 -6.63 5.33
C GLU A 688 -25.58 -5.49 6.31
N GLU A 689 -25.79 -5.83 7.58
CA GLU A 689 -25.97 -4.83 8.64
C GLU A 689 -24.62 -4.15 8.96
N VAL A 690 -24.61 -2.82 8.96
CA VAL A 690 -23.43 -2.08 9.39
C VAL A 690 -23.28 -2.21 10.90
N LEU A 691 -22.10 -2.67 11.33
CA LEU A 691 -21.86 -2.98 12.73
C LEU A 691 -22.02 -1.73 13.61
N PRO A 692 -22.83 -1.80 14.69
CA PRO A 692 -22.89 -0.73 15.67
C PRO A 692 -21.51 -0.56 16.34
N LEU A 693 -21.29 0.64 16.90
CA LEU A 693 -20.00 1.03 17.45
C LEU A 693 -19.48 0.03 18.50
N ASP A 694 -20.33 -0.50 19.38
CA ASP A 694 -19.93 -1.48 20.40
C ASP A 694 -19.37 -2.78 19.78
N ARG A 695 -20.02 -3.31 18.74
CA ARG A 695 -19.56 -4.49 18.00
C ARG A 695 -18.29 -4.18 17.22
N ARG A 696 -18.20 -3.01 16.61
CA ARG A 696 -17.00 -2.52 15.92
C ARG A 696 -15.80 -2.45 16.86
N LEU A 697 -15.95 -1.86 18.04
CA LEU A 697 -14.89 -1.76 19.05
C LEU A 697 -14.43 -3.13 19.55
N ARG A 698 -15.37 -4.07 19.77
CA ARG A 698 -15.01 -5.47 20.12
C ARG A 698 -14.20 -6.13 19.00
N ARG A 699 -14.61 -5.95 17.74
CA ARG A 699 -13.89 -6.48 16.57
C ARG A 699 -12.49 -5.91 16.47
N LEU A 700 -12.33 -4.58 16.57
CA LEU A 700 -11.01 -3.94 16.56
C LEU A 700 -10.08 -4.48 17.66
N ARG A 701 -10.60 -4.65 18.89
CA ARG A 701 -9.83 -5.19 20.03
C ARG A 701 -9.43 -6.66 19.83
N ALA A 702 -10.36 -7.49 19.34
CA ALA A 702 -10.11 -8.91 19.14
C ALA A 702 -9.17 -9.18 17.95
N HIS A 703 -9.41 -8.50 16.82
CA HIS A 703 -8.73 -8.75 15.54
C HIS A 703 -7.33 -8.14 15.48
N CYS A 704 -7.14 -6.95 16.05
CA CYS A 704 -5.86 -6.23 15.95
C CYS A 704 -4.87 -6.59 17.08
N GLY A 705 -5.22 -7.51 17.98
CA GLY A 705 -4.37 -7.97 19.08
C GLY A 705 -4.30 -7.02 20.29
N PRO A 706 -3.57 -7.41 21.35
CA PRO A 706 -3.70 -6.80 22.68
C PRO A 706 -3.16 -5.37 22.79
N VAL A 707 -2.27 -4.97 21.88
CA VAL A 707 -1.67 -3.62 21.88
C VAL A 707 -2.38 -2.71 20.88
N ALA A 708 -2.40 -3.08 19.59
CA ALA A 708 -2.99 -2.23 18.55
C ALA A 708 -4.52 -2.16 18.66
N GLY A 709 -5.20 -3.23 19.09
CA GLY A 709 -6.65 -3.28 19.22
C GLY A 709 -7.24 -2.19 20.13
N PRO A 710 -6.77 -2.05 21.40
CA PRO A 710 -7.20 -0.96 22.27
C PRO A 710 -6.92 0.44 21.70
N ILE A 711 -5.77 0.63 21.02
CA ILE A 711 -5.40 1.92 20.41
C ILE A 711 -6.38 2.29 19.30
N PHE A 712 -6.63 1.40 18.35
CA PHE A 712 -7.54 1.69 17.23
C PHE A 712 -9.01 1.72 17.65
N ALA A 713 -9.40 0.96 18.68
CA ALA A 713 -10.70 1.13 19.30
C ALA A 713 -10.86 2.53 19.91
N PHE A 714 -9.83 3.06 20.58
CA PHE A 714 -9.85 4.44 21.07
C PHE A 714 -9.92 5.47 19.94
N VAL A 715 -9.16 5.27 18.85
CA VAL A 715 -9.24 6.11 17.64
C VAL A 715 -10.66 6.09 17.05
N ALA A 716 -11.31 4.93 16.97
CA ALA A 716 -12.68 4.82 16.47
C ALA A 716 -13.70 5.57 17.35
N VAL A 717 -13.52 5.57 18.67
CA VAL A 717 -14.34 6.38 19.58
C VAL A 717 -14.13 7.87 19.32
N LEU A 718 -12.87 8.31 19.19
CA LEU A 718 -12.57 9.71 18.88
C LEU A 718 -13.16 10.14 17.53
N ASP A 719 -13.09 9.27 16.52
CA ASP A 719 -13.63 9.54 15.18
C ASP A 719 -15.15 9.66 15.22
N PHE A 720 -15.81 8.79 15.98
CA PHE A 720 -17.26 8.87 16.21
C PHE A 720 -17.67 10.14 16.96
N LEU A 721 -16.94 10.51 18.03
CA LEU A 721 -17.19 11.76 18.75
C LEU A 721 -16.97 12.99 17.84
N PHE A 722 -15.95 12.93 16.97
CA PHE A 722 -15.69 13.98 16.01
C PHE A 722 -16.79 14.07 14.95
N LEU A 723 -17.32 12.94 14.47
CA LEU A 723 -18.48 12.90 13.59
C LEU A 723 -19.71 13.57 14.25
N LEU A 724 -20.00 13.24 15.51
CA LEU A 724 -21.11 13.87 16.25
C LEU A 724 -20.92 15.39 16.37
N LEU A 725 -19.69 15.84 16.64
CA LEU A 725 -19.36 17.27 16.69
C LEU A 725 -19.60 17.94 15.32
N LEU A 726 -19.18 17.31 14.22
CA LEU A 726 -19.39 17.82 12.86
C LEU A 726 -20.88 17.86 12.50
N GLN A 727 -21.66 16.85 12.88
CA GLN A 727 -23.12 16.83 12.67
C GLN A 727 -23.83 17.89 13.51
N TRP A 728 -23.31 18.19 14.70
CA TRP A 728 -23.83 19.28 15.53
C TRP A 728 -23.59 20.65 14.89
N PHE A 729 -22.38 20.91 14.37
CA PHE A 729 -22.05 22.17 13.71
C PHE A 729 -22.72 22.33 12.33
N VAL A 730 -22.70 21.27 11.53
CA VAL A 730 -23.23 21.26 10.16
C VAL A 730 -24.10 20.03 9.98
N PRO A 731 -25.40 20.07 10.38
CA PRO A 731 -26.30 18.92 10.27
C PRO A 731 -26.40 18.35 8.84
N ASP A 732 -26.58 17.04 8.69
CA ASP A 732 -26.65 16.40 7.36
C ASP A 732 -27.76 17.02 6.47
N ARG A 733 -28.88 17.43 7.08
CA ARG A 733 -30.01 18.08 6.41
C ARG A 733 -29.71 19.43 5.74
N ILE A 734 -28.61 20.10 6.11
CA ILE A 734 -28.24 21.38 5.49
C ILE A 734 -27.21 21.23 4.37
N ILE A 735 -26.63 20.03 4.22
CA ILE A 735 -25.75 19.71 3.10
C ILE A 735 -26.65 19.47 1.89
N ASP A 736 -26.43 20.23 0.82
CA ASP A 736 -27.21 20.09 -0.39
C ASP A 736 -26.90 18.76 -1.08
N VAL A 737 -27.94 18.18 -1.67
CA VAL A 737 -27.84 16.91 -2.39
C VAL A 737 -27.39 17.19 -3.82
N ALA A 738 -26.29 16.57 -4.22
CA ALA A 738 -25.80 16.69 -5.59
C ALA A 738 -26.79 16.05 -6.57
N VAL A 739 -27.07 16.81 -7.62
CA VAL A 739 -27.85 16.37 -8.77
C VAL A 739 -27.11 15.27 -9.51
N ASP A 740 -27.82 14.18 -9.81
CA ASP A 740 -27.27 13.11 -10.64
C ASP A 740 -27.33 13.52 -12.12
N ALA A 741 -26.18 13.95 -12.63
CA ALA A 741 -26.06 14.45 -14.00
C ALA A 741 -25.76 13.33 -15.00
N THR A 742 -25.37 12.13 -14.54
CA THR A 742 -24.56 11.20 -15.34
C THR A 742 -25.21 9.82 -15.45
N GLY A 743 -24.90 9.07 -16.51
CA GLY A 743 -25.49 7.75 -16.75
C GLY A 743 -26.88 7.79 -17.42
N PRO A 744 -27.46 6.61 -17.70
CA PRO A 744 -28.72 6.48 -18.45
C PRO A 744 -29.92 7.20 -17.81
N LEU A 745 -29.91 7.33 -16.49
CA LEU A 745 -30.97 7.94 -15.70
C LEU A 745 -30.63 9.37 -15.23
N GLY A 746 -29.40 9.82 -15.44
CA GLY A 746 -28.94 11.15 -15.10
C GLY A 746 -29.49 12.23 -16.02
N LEU A 747 -29.44 13.49 -15.57
CA LEU A 747 -29.99 14.63 -16.32
C LEU A 747 -29.44 14.77 -17.74
N TRP A 748 -28.19 14.35 -18.00
CA TRP A 748 -27.60 14.44 -19.34
C TRP A 748 -28.04 13.32 -20.29
N GLY A 749 -28.54 12.20 -19.77
CA GLY A 749 -29.04 11.06 -20.56
C GLY A 749 -30.49 11.20 -21.03
N GLN A 750 -31.29 12.02 -20.36
CA GLN A 750 -32.71 12.21 -20.70
C GLN A 750 -32.86 13.11 -21.94
N LYS A 751 -33.15 12.51 -23.11
CA LYS A 751 -33.60 13.29 -24.28
C LYS A 751 -34.92 14.01 -23.94
N PRO A 752 -35.10 15.29 -24.31
CA PRO A 752 -36.34 16.00 -24.05
C PRO A 752 -37.51 15.31 -24.77
N SER A 753 -38.50 14.89 -23.98
CA SER A 753 -39.74 14.24 -24.44
C SER A 753 -40.44 15.05 -25.53
N SER A 754 -40.83 14.38 -26.61
CA SER A 754 -41.51 14.94 -27.78
C SER A 754 -42.95 15.44 -27.53
N LYS A 755 -43.44 15.41 -26.27
CA LYS A 755 -44.82 15.75 -25.93
C LYS A 755 -45.17 17.25 -25.92
N ASN A 756 -44.20 18.16 -26.10
CA ASN A 756 -44.46 19.60 -26.17
C ASN A 756 -44.46 20.22 -27.60
N LYS A 757 -44.51 19.40 -28.66
CA LYS A 757 -44.48 19.91 -30.05
C LYS A 757 -45.79 20.49 -30.58
N THR A 758 -46.90 20.40 -29.86
CA THR A 758 -48.22 20.87 -30.34
C THR A 758 -48.59 22.31 -29.95
N HIS A 759 -47.90 22.95 -29.00
CA HIS A 759 -48.19 24.34 -28.63
C HIS A 759 -47.30 25.40 -29.29
N SER A 760 -46.18 25.01 -29.91
CA SER A 760 -45.22 25.96 -30.51
C SER A 760 -45.54 26.37 -31.96
N LYS A 761 -46.45 25.67 -32.67
CA LYS A 761 -46.76 25.97 -34.08
C LYS A 761 -47.67 27.18 -34.30
N LYS A 762 -48.30 27.75 -33.26
CA LYS A 762 -49.12 28.99 -33.39
C LYS A 762 -48.34 30.29 -33.18
N HIS A 763 -47.15 30.26 -32.56
CA HIS A 763 -46.35 31.47 -32.32
C HIS A 763 -45.28 31.75 -33.38
N ILE A 764 -44.95 30.78 -34.23
CA ILE A 764 -43.89 30.92 -35.25
C ILE A 764 -44.37 31.71 -36.49
N LYS A 765 -45.68 31.83 -36.73
CA LYS A 765 -46.20 32.59 -37.89
C LYS A 765 -46.24 34.12 -37.71
N ARG A 766 -45.99 34.64 -36.50
CA ARG A 766 -46.10 36.08 -36.19
C ARG A 766 -44.76 36.80 -35.99
N ALA A 767 -43.64 36.07 -36.02
CA ALA A 767 -42.29 36.60 -35.81
C ALA A 767 -41.45 36.72 -37.10
N ALA A 768 -42.00 36.32 -38.25
CA ALA A 768 -41.32 36.32 -39.54
C ALA A 768 -41.47 37.63 -40.34
N GLU A 769 -42.22 38.62 -39.85
CA GLU A 769 -42.49 39.88 -40.56
C GLU A 769 -41.66 41.08 -40.06
N LEU A 770 -40.75 40.93 -39.08
CA LEU A 770 -40.19 42.09 -38.36
C LEU A 770 -38.66 42.21 -38.28
N HIS A 771 -37.86 41.39 -38.96
CA HIS A 771 -36.40 41.58 -38.98
C HIS A 771 -35.78 41.34 -40.35
N HIS A 772 -36.19 42.18 -41.31
CA HIS A 772 -35.35 42.61 -42.43
C HIS A 772 -34.78 43.98 -42.07
N SER A 773 -33.56 44.05 -41.54
CA SER A 773 -32.69 45.24 -41.61
C SER A 773 -31.38 45.01 -40.84
N ASP A 774 -30.31 45.11 -41.61
CA ASP A 774 -29.00 45.69 -41.28
C ASP A 774 -27.85 44.86 -40.67
N HIS A 775 -26.84 44.78 -41.54
CA HIS A 775 -25.44 44.40 -41.42
C HIS A 775 -24.61 45.24 -40.44
N SER A 776 -23.58 44.64 -39.84
CA SER A 776 -22.14 44.94 -40.12
C SER A 776 -21.20 44.53 -38.95
N LEU A 777 -20.05 43.97 -39.31
CA LEU A 777 -18.90 43.62 -38.46
C LEU A 777 -18.02 44.86 -38.17
N PRO A 778 -17.11 44.82 -37.18
CA PRO A 778 -15.69 44.59 -37.54
C PRO A 778 -14.84 43.75 -36.55
N LYS A 779 -13.64 43.37 -37.04
CA LYS A 779 -12.54 42.57 -36.47
C LYS A 779 -11.57 43.38 -35.60
N SER A 780 -10.91 42.72 -34.62
CA SER A 780 -9.56 42.95 -34.00
C SER A 780 -9.60 42.47 -32.52
N ASP A 781 -8.67 41.83 -31.83
CA ASP A 781 -7.32 41.26 -32.06
C ASP A 781 -7.05 40.29 -30.87
N LEU A 782 -6.24 39.25 -31.13
CA LEU A 782 -5.54 38.30 -30.21
C LEU A 782 -6.34 37.38 -29.26
#